data_AF-A0AB32TDZ1-F1
#
_entry.id   AF-A0AB32TDZ1-F1
#
_cell.length_a   1.000
_cell.length_b   1.000
_cell.length_c   1.000
_cell.angle_alpha   90.00
_cell.angle_beta   90.00
_cell.angle_gamma   90.00
#
_symmetry.space_group_name_H-M   'P 1'
#
loop_
_entity.id
_entity.type
_entity.pdbx_description
1 polymer ?
#
loop_
_entity_poly.entity_id
_entity_poly.type
_entity_poly.pdbx_seq_one_letter_code
_entity_poly.pdbx_strand_id
1 'polypeptide(L)'
;MGKPVLLYVIGLLSFLASETDATAPTDFLPFGNGDTLNPVSDDGSSPAITLTQPITYFGNTYNIVFVNNNGQLTFTAPLYEYNPMVKSERDIIAPLWTDLDNTQGGNISYRVFTSSDVLAQATAAVNQNFPSIPFVATSLFVATWVNVPYFDDEGVVTVQVALVYNLQRTFILFNYASTPATTGNWMAGFHSMILHRSFTIPVNAVSELASSSNININGQWSFHVDGAQTLPANFLEPDGKILNPAADNGSSGAIILQQPFKYFGRTYSQIFVSNNGYLSFTDPLSGNTLTLNSGKDIIAPLWTHLDNTYGGSISYSKSASSNVLAQITAAVKQYFPNIPFAATSVFVATWVGVPYYSGAGLVSFQVVLAYNVHRSFVLTYYGDVAQTGQQWQAGYSTVDSVSSFISPKNSVSELASRSNINVTGCWAYQVDGSPNLPANFLPFGNGEIVTPRSDNASSEAIVLQQPFKYFGRTLNQTYVNNNGLLTFTKPPTDCIPLLNSGRDVIAPLWTHFDNRRGGTISYREDTSSAVLAQVTAAVKQYFPNIAFAASSAFVVTWDSVPYYNGAGVRSKHCFFSELMLSDKGCKDFNGICWYLKVATFQVVLVSSVQRSFILLNYGNISEPKQTWVAGYGTVDSVNSFTIEVSNASALSYSSNTNVNGRSSFQVDGTPNCKPVKAKLCLNLYLCELVLLQHN
;
A
#
# COMPACT_ATOMS: atom_id res chain seq x y z
N MET A 1 -35.98 -98.59 -6.33
CA MET A 1 -35.84 -97.15 -6.02
C MET A 1 -34.85 -96.56 -7.01
N GLY A 2 -35.35 -95.89 -8.04
CA GLY A 2 -34.53 -95.29 -9.09
C GLY A 2 -35.45 -94.47 -9.97
N LYS A 3 -35.54 -93.16 -9.71
CA LYS A 3 -36.29 -92.24 -10.57
C LYS A 3 -35.29 -91.51 -11.47
N PRO A 4 -35.58 -91.38 -12.77
CA PRO A 4 -34.64 -90.83 -13.73
C PRO A 4 -34.56 -89.30 -13.60
N VAL A 5 -33.33 -88.80 -13.64
CA VAL A 5 -32.97 -87.38 -13.71
C VAL A 5 -33.34 -86.89 -15.11
N LEU A 6 -34.36 -86.04 -15.19
CA LEU A 6 -34.77 -85.38 -16.42
C LEU A 6 -33.93 -84.10 -16.58
N LEU A 7 -33.04 -84.10 -17.58
CA LEU A 7 -32.32 -82.92 -18.06
C LEU A 7 -33.33 -81.83 -18.44
N TYR A 8 -33.31 -80.69 -17.74
CA TYR A 8 -33.77 -79.42 -18.27
C TYR A 8 -32.54 -78.55 -18.53
N VAL A 9 -32.22 -78.38 -19.81
CA VAL A 9 -31.28 -77.38 -20.31
C VAL A 9 -31.90 -76.02 -20.05
N ILE A 10 -31.49 -75.36 -18.96
CA ILE A 10 -31.80 -73.95 -18.71
C ILE A 10 -30.85 -73.15 -19.59
N GLY A 11 -31.42 -72.54 -20.64
CA GLY A 11 -30.74 -71.51 -21.41
C GLY A 11 -30.38 -70.35 -20.48
N LEU A 12 -29.10 -70.28 -20.11
CA LEU A 12 -28.50 -69.13 -19.44
C LEU A 12 -28.50 -67.98 -20.45
N LEU A 13 -29.59 -67.21 -20.51
CA LEU A 13 -29.56 -65.89 -21.11
C LEU A 13 -28.66 -65.03 -20.22
N SER A 14 -27.40 -64.91 -20.64
CA SER A 14 -26.50 -63.84 -20.26
C SER A 14 -27.16 -62.51 -20.58
N PHE A 15 -27.93 -61.98 -19.64
CA PHE A 15 -28.10 -60.54 -19.53
C PHE A 15 -26.73 -59.96 -19.19
N LEU A 16 -25.95 -59.70 -20.24
CA LEU A 16 -25.05 -58.56 -20.24
C LEU A 16 -25.95 -57.33 -20.13
N ALA A 17 -26.41 -57.03 -18.92
CA ALA A 17 -26.76 -55.67 -18.60
C ALA A 17 -25.45 -54.91 -18.77
N SER A 18 -25.34 -54.18 -19.89
CA SER A 18 -24.52 -52.99 -19.91
C SER A 18 -25.05 -52.14 -18.76
N GLU A 19 -24.44 -52.26 -17.59
CA GLU A 19 -24.57 -51.27 -16.55
C GLU A 19 -24.20 -49.98 -17.24
N THR A 20 -25.22 -49.17 -17.46
CA THR A 20 -25.08 -47.79 -17.90
C THR A 20 -24.13 -47.17 -16.89
N ASP A 21 -22.87 -46.92 -17.30
CA ASP A 21 -22.02 -45.96 -16.63
C ASP A 21 -22.92 -44.77 -16.35
N ALA A 22 -23.22 -44.53 -15.07
CA ALA A 22 -23.90 -43.32 -14.66
C ALA A 22 -23.10 -42.20 -15.32
N THR A 23 -23.67 -41.54 -16.32
CA THR A 23 -22.96 -40.61 -17.18
C THR A 23 -22.41 -39.51 -16.29
N ALA A 24 -21.14 -39.64 -15.89
CA ALA A 24 -20.42 -38.60 -15.22
C ALA A 24 -20.53 -37.35 -16.11
N PRO A 25 -20.86 -36.17 -15.55
CA PRO A 25 -20.65 -34.93 -16.30
C PRO A 25 -19.22 -34.96 -16.83
N THR A 26 -19.01 -34.63 -18.11
CA THR A 26 -17.75 -34.81 -18.86
C THR A 26 -16.51 -34.17 -18.22
N ASP A 27 -16.71 -33.36 -17.18
CA ASP A 27 -15.72 -32.50 -16.56
C ASP A 27 -15.26 -33.01 -15.18
N PHE A 28 -15.81 -34.13 -14.68
CA PHE A 28 -15.40 -34.72 -13.40
C PHE A 28 -14.11 -35.53 -13.57
N LEU A 29 -13.26 -35.56 -12.53
CA LEU A 29 -12.17 -36.52 -12.45
C LEU A 29 -12.73 -37.95 -12.30
N PRO A 30 -12.00 -39.01 -12.70
CA PRO A 30 -12.50 -40.37 -12.64
C PRO A 30 -13.06 -40.76 -11.26
N PHE A 31 -14.27 -41.33 -11.23
CA PHE A 31 -14.92 -41.88 -10.05
C PHE A 31 -15.76 -43.11 -10.43
N GLY A 32 -16.25 -43.87 -9.46
CA GLY A 32 -17.07 -45.06 -9.68
C GLY A 32 -16.26 -46.35 -9.58
N ASN A 33 -16.13 -47.12 -10.67
CA ASN A 33 -15.57 -48.47 -10.62
C ASN A 33 -14.15 -48.53 -10.02
N GLY A 34 -14.01 -49.16 -8.85
CA GLY A 34 -12.77 -49.24 -8.07
C GLY A 34 -12.68 -48.25 -6.90
N ASP A 35 -13.69 -47.39 -6.70
CA ASP A 35 -13.81 -46.57 -5.49
C ASP A 35 -14.24 -47.42 -4.29
N THR A 36 -13.94 -46.92 -3.09
CA THR A 36 -14.56 -47.42 -1.87
C THR A 36 -15.85 -46.63 -1.61
N LEU A 37 -16.94 -47.34 -1.32
CA LEU A 37 -18.21 -46.72 -0.94
C LEU A 37 -18.20 -46.36 0.55
N ASN A 38 -18.76 -45.19 0.88
CA ASN A 38 -19.10 -44.85 2.25
C ASN A 38 -20.18 -45.80 2.79
N PRO A 39 -20.22 -46.00 4.12
CA PRO A 39 -21.36 -46.63 4.77
C PRO A 39 -22.69 -45.92 4.41
N VAL A 40 -23.71 -46.73 4.14
CA VAL A 40 -25.10 -46.26 3.98
C VAL A 40 -25.64 -45.97 5.38
N SER A 41 -25.77 -44.69 5.70
CA SER A 41 -26.22 -44.18 7.00
C SER A 41 -26.59 -42.71 6.86
N ASP A 42 -27.74 -42.35 7.41
CA ASP A 42 -28.08 -40.95 7.66
C ASP A 42 -27.02 -40.34 8.59
N ASP A 43 -26.63 -39.09 8.33
CA ASP A 43 -25.55 -38.37 9.02
C ASP A 43 -24.25 -39.16 9.21
N GLY A 44 -23.92 -40.09 8.30
CA GLY A 44 -22.76 -41.00 8.44
C GLY A 44 -21.41 -40.43 8.00
N SER A 45 -20.37 -41.28 8.05
CA SER A 45 -19.02 -40.97 7.53
C SER A 45 -18.28 -42.23 7.10
N SER A 46 -17.26 -42.05 6.27
CA SER A 46 -16.24 -43.05 6.02
C SER A 46 -15.47 -43.42 7.31
N PRO A 47 -14.85 -44.61 7.37
CA PRO A 47 -13.74 -44.86 8.28
C PRO A 47 -12.56 -43.92 7.97
N ALA A 48 -11.54 -43.89 8.85
CA ALA A 48 -10.32 -43.11 8.62
C ALA A 48 -9.59 -43.58 7.34
N ILE A 49 -9.38 -42.67 6.38
CA ILE A 49 -8.71 -42.97 5.11
C ILE A 49 -7.26 -42.48 5.20
N THR A 50 -6.32 -43.41 5.19
CA THR A 50 -4.89 -43.09 5.18
C THR A 50 -4.45 -42.59 3.81
N LEU A 51 -3.88 -41.39 3.77
CA LEU A 51 -3.31 -40.80 2.56
C LEU A 51 -1.93 -41.41 2.26
N THR A 52 -1.60 -41.58 0.98
CA THR A 52 -0.31 -42.15 0.55
C THR A 52 0.88 -41.23 0.81
N GLN A 53 0.64 -39.92 0.84
CA GLN A 53 1.56 -38.89 1.29
C GLN A 53 0.81 -37.92 2.21
N PRO A 54 1.50 -37.29 3.18
CA PRO A 54 0.90 -36.26 4.00
C PRO A 54 0.43 -35.08 3.14
N ILE A 55 -0.78 -34.59 3.41
CA ILE A 55 -1.32 -33.37 2.79
C ILE A 55 -1.05 -32.17 3.69
N THR A 56 -0.68 -31.03 3.11
CA THR A 56 -0.57 -29.77 3.84
C THR A 56 -1.82 -28.93 3.59
N TYR A 57 -2.55 -28.59 4.64
CA TYR A 57 -3.74 -27.75 4.59
C TYR A 57 -3.55 -26.56 5.55
N PHE A 58 -3.44 -25.36 4.97
CA PHE A 58 -3.14 -24.10 5.64
C PHE A 58 -2.00 -24.21 6.68
N GLY A 59 -0.89 -24.83 6.29
CA GLY A 59 0.31 -25.00 7.12
C GLY A 59 0.26 -26.18 8.10
N ASN A 60 -0.87 -26.85 8.25
CA ASN A 60 -0.99 -28.08 9.03
C ASN A 60 -0.82 -29.31 8.15
N THR A 61 -0.18 -30.35 8.66
CA THR A 61 0.03 -31.60 7.91
C THR A 61 -0.88 -32.70 8.45
N TYR A 62 -1.59 -33.36 7.54
CA TYR A 62 -2.51 -34.46 7.85
C TYR A 62 -2.16 -35.72 7.06
N ASN A 63 -2.37 -36.89 7.69
CA ASN A 63 -2.17 -38.19 7.05
C ASN A 63 -3.49 -38.95 6.84
N ILE A 64 -4.60 -38.39 7.36
CA ILE A 64 -5.91 -39.03 7.39
C ILE A 64 -6.92 -38.03 6.84
N VAL A 65 -7.85 -38.53 6.04
CA VAL A 65 -9.05 -37.80 5.62
C VAL A 65 -10.29 -38.65 5.94
N PHE A 66 -11.40 -38.00 6.23
CA PHE A 66 -12.72 -38.59 6.39
C PHE A 66 -13.64 -37.99 5.33
N VAL A 67 -14.51 -38.81 4.74
CA VAL A 67 -15.56 -38.38 3.81
C VAL A 67 -16.88 -38.50 4.56
N ASN A 68 -17.50 -37.38 4.88
CA ASN A 68 -18.73 -37.34 5.65
C ASN A 68 -19.95 -37.33 4.71
N ASN A 69 -21.06 -37.92 5.13
CA ASN A 69 -22.21 -38.11 4.24
C ASN A 69 -22.87 -36.77 3.85
N ASN A 70 -22.84 -35.79 4.76
CA ASN A 70 -23.34 -34.42 4.57
C ASN A 70 -22.45 -33.50 3.70
N GLY A 71 -21.55 -34.09 2.91
CA GLY A 71 -20.86 -33.38 1.83
C GLY A 71 -19.59 -32.63 2.24
N GLN A 72 -18.98 -33.00 3.37
CA GLN A 72 -17.70 -32.43 3.81
C GLN A 72 -16.60 -33.47 3.99
N LEU A 73 -15.36 -33.01 3.86
CA LEU A 73 -14.16 -33.70 4.29
C LEU A 73 -13.66 -33.10 5.60
N THR A 74 -13.12 -33.96 6.47
CA THR A 74 -12.40 -33.58 7.68
C THR A 74 -11.10 -34.36 7.80
N PHE A 75 -10.13 -33.88 8.58
CA PHE A 75 -8.81 -34.52 8.70
C PHE A 75 -8.53 -35.17 10.07
N THR A 76 -9.27 -34.79 11.11
CA THR A 76 -8.99 -35.22 12.49
C THR A 76 -9.98 -36.26 13.02
N ALA A 77 -11.26 -36.14 12.66
CA ALA A 77 -12.32 -37.07 13.03
C ALA A 77 -13.52 -36.91 12.08
N PRO A 78 -14.42 -37.91 12.00
CA PRO A 78 -15.71 -37.78 11.32
C PRO A 78 -16.51 -36.57 11.79
N LEU A 79 -17.35 -36.04 10.91
CA LEU A 79 -18.32 -35.00 11.21
C LEU A 79 -19.71 -35.45 10.76
N TYR A 80 -20.64 -35.52 11.70
CA TYR A 80 -22.01 -35.98 11.48
C TYR A 80 -23.02 -34.82 11.45
N GLU A 81 -22.53 -33.58 11.39
CA GLU A 81 -23.37 -32.39 11.45
C GLU A 81 -23.93 -32.09 10.05
N TYR A 82 -25.26 -32.05 9.92
CA TYR A 82 -25.93 -31.67 8.69
C TYR A 82 -26.05 -30.16 8.53
N ASN A 83 -26.15 -29.41 9.63
CA ASN A 83 -26.36 -27.96 9.59
C ASN A 83 -25.02 -27.19 9.56
N PRO A 84 -24.72 -26.45 8.48
CA PRO A 84 -23.44 -25.76 8.35
C PRO A 84 -23.19 -24.70 9.43
N MET A 85 -21.95 -24.65 9.91
CA MET A 85 -21.48 -23.61 10.81
C MET A 85 -20.17 -22.97 10.31
N VAL A 86 -20.13 -21.64 10.27
CA VAL A 86 -18.97 -20.87 9.78
C VAL A 86 -17.74 -21.07 10.68
N LYS A 87 -17.96 -21.19 12.00
CA LYS A 87 -16.90 -21.43 12.99
C LYS A 87 -16.92 -22.89 13.41
N SER A 88 -16.21 -23.74 12.66
CA SER A 88 -15.99 -25.13 13.06
C SER A 88 -14.71 -25.28 13.88
N GLU A 89 -14.76 -26.12 14.92
CA GLU A 89 -13.60 -26.61 15.67
C GLU A 89 -12.84 -27.72 14.91
N ARG A 90 -13.02 -27.83 13.58
CA ARG A 90 -12.38 -28.81 12.71
C ARG A 90 -11.97 -28.15 11.40
N ASP A 91 -10.86 -28.63 10.83
CA ASP A 91 -10.53 -28.33 9.44
C ASP A 91 -11.54 -29.03 8.54
N ILE A 92 -12.23 -28.26 7.69
CA ILE A 92 -13.32 -28.71 6.83
C ILE A 92 -13.05 -28.31 5.38
N ILE A 93 -13.31 -29.21 4.45
CA ILE A 93 -13.41 -28.92 3.02
C ILE A 93 -14.76 -29.45 2.54
N ALA A 94 -15.66 -28.58 2.12
CA ALA A 94 -17.02 -28.95 1.75
C ALA A 94 -17.36 -28.44 0.34
N PRO A 95 -17.34 -29.29 -0.71
CA PRO A 95 -17.93 -28.91 -1.98
C PRO A 95 -19.39 -28.47 -1.79
N LEU A 96 -20.15 -29.15 -0.93
CA LEU A 96 -21.48 -28.72 -0.50
C LEU A 96 -21.79 -29.34 0.86
N TRP A 97 -21.78 -28.56 1.93
CA TRP A 97 -22.27 -28.95 3.25
C TRP A 97 -23.77 -28.67 3.33
N THR A 98 -24.56 -29.73 3.46
CA THR A 98 -26.01 -29.68 3.67
C THR A 98 -26.49 -31.04 4.19
N ASP A 99 -27.75 -31.12 4.60
CA ASP A 99 -28.40 -32.36 5.03
C ASP A 99 -28.64 -33.32 3.84
N LEU A 100 -27.89 -34.44 3.82
CA LEU A 100 -27.89 -35.42 2.74
C LEU A 100 -28.05 -36.84 3.29
N ASP A 101 -29.05 -37.57 2.79
CA ASP A 101 -29.37 -38.92 3.27
C ASP A 101 -29.11 -39.98 2.19
N ASN A 102 -27.97 -40.66 2.28
CA ASN A 102 -27.63 -41.76 1.36
C ASN A 102 -28.39 -43.06 1.64
N THR A 103 -29.25 -43.13 2.67
CA THR A 103 -30.15 -44.26 2.91
C THR A 103 -31.37 -44.22 1.99
N GLN A 104 -31.73 -43.04 1.47
CA GLN A 104 -32.80 -42.88 0.47
C GLN A 104 -32.31 -43.13 -0.97
N GLY A 105 -31.01 -43.14 -1.20
CA GLY A 105 -30.43 -43.41 -2.51
C GLY A 105 -29.12 -42.66 -2.75
N GLY A 106 -28.61 -42.80 -3.98
CA GLY A 106 -27.32 -42.24 -4.36
C GLY A 106 -26.14 -42.99 -3.75
N ASN A 107 -24.94 -42.61 -4.17
CA ASN A 107 -23.70 -43.21 -3.70
C ASN A 107 -22.70 -42.13 -3.31
N ILE A 108 -21.98 -42.38 -2.22
CA ILE A 108 -20.86 -41.56 -1.78
C ILE A 108 -19.63 -42.44 -1.86
N SER A 109 -18.66 -42.04 -2.66
CA SER A 109 -17.48 -42.86 -2.96
C SER A 109 -16.20 -42.05 -2.90
N TYR A 110 -15.09 -42.72 -2.63
CA TYR A 110 -13.78 -42.08 -2.59
C TYR A 110 -12.66 -42.99 -3.09
N ARG A 111 -11.56 -42.37 -3.52
CA ARG A 111 -10.35 -43.08 -3.94
C ARG A 111 -9.09 -42.23 -3.70
N VAL A 112 -8.03 -42.91 -3.25
CA VAL A 112 -6.67 -42.38 -3.27
C VAL A 112 -6.00 -42.87 -4.55
N PHE A 113 -5.70 -41.95 -5.46
CA PHE A 113 -5.05 -42.24 -6.74
C PHE A 113 -3.53 -42.08 -6.64
N THR A 114 -2.81 -43.02 -7.26
CA THR A 114 -1.36 -42.98 -7.46
C THR A 114 -0.96 -43.29 -8.92
N SER A 115 -1.93 -43.52 -9.80
CA SER A 115 -1.68 -43.84 -11.22
C SER A 115 -1.19 -42.62 -11.98
N SER A 116 -0.19 -42.81 -12.85
CA SER A 116 0.45 -41.75 -13.62
C SER A 116 -0.52 -40.95 -14.48
N ASP A 117 -1.48 -41.62 -15.10
CA ASP A 117 -2.35 -40.99 -16.11
C ASP A 117 -3.34 -40.02 -15.45
N VAL A 118 -3.90 -40.40 -14.30
CA VAL A 118 -4.84 -39.56 -13.55
C VAL A 118 -4.09 -38.42 -12.85
N LEU A 119 -2.88 -38.67 -12.34
CA LEU A 119 -2.02 -37.61 -11.79
C LEU A 119 -1.61 -36.60 -12.87
N ALA A 120 -1.37 -37.04 -14.12
CA ALA A 120 -1.09 -36.15 -15.24
C ALA A 120 -2.29 -35.27 -15.60
N GLN A 121 -3.51 -35.83 -15.61
CA GLN A 121 -4.75 -35.06 -15.82
C GLN A 121 -4.95 -34.00 -14.72
N ALA A 122 -4.80 -34.40 -13.45
CA ALA A 122 -4.93 -33.47 -12.33
C ALA A 122 -3.84 -32.38 -12.34
N THR A 123 -2.61 -32.74 -12.70
CA THR A 123 -1.50 -31.79 -12.88
C THR A 123 -1.79 -30.80 -14.00
N ALA A 124 -2.32 -31.26 -15.13
CA ALA A 124 -2.68 -30.38 -16.25
C ALA A 124 -3.78 -29.39 -15.85
N ALA A 125 -4.83 -29.86 -15.15
CA ALA A 125 -5.90 -29.00 -14.65
C ALA A 125 -5.37 -27.92 -13.69
N VAL A 126 -4.53 -28.30 -12.71
CA VAL A 126 -3.93 -27.33 -11.78
C VAL A 126 -3.02 -26.34 -12.50
N ASN A 127 -2.17 -26.79 -13.43
CA ASN A 127 -1.26 -25.89 -14.17
C ASN A 127 -2.01 -24.95 -15.13
N GLN A 128 -3.16 -25.37 -15.65
CA GLN A 128 -4.05 -24.50 -16.42
C GLN A 128 -4.66 -23.40 -15.53
N ASN A 129 -5.08 -23.77 -14.31
CA ASN A 129 -5.74 -22.87 -13.37
C ASN A 129 -4.75 -21.93 -12.64
N PHE A 130 -3.51 -22.38 -12.43
CA PHE A 130 -2.46 -21.68 -11.69
C PHE A 130 -1.13 -21.64 -12.48
N PRO A 131 -1.08 -20.99 -13.66
CA PRO A 131 0.08 -21.05 -14.55
C PRO A 131 1.36 -20.43 -13.96
N SER A 132 1.24 -19.59 -12.93
CA SER A 132 2.36 -18.97 -12.23
C SER A 132 2.94 -19.82 -11.10
N ILE A 133 2.35 -20.97 -10.78
CA ILE A 133 2.79 -21.87 -9.71
C ILE A 133 3.27 -23.18 -10.35
N PRO A 134 4.60 -23.41 -10.46
CA PRO A 134 5.12 -24.68 -10.96
C PRO A 134 4.63 -25.83 -10.09
N PHE A 135 3.91 -26.78 -10.68
CA PHE A 135 3.31 -27.88 -9.95
C PHE A 135 3.29 -29.19 -10.74
N VAL A 136 3.56 -30.28 -10.03
CA VAL A 136 3.38 -31.66 -10.46
C VAL A 136 2.79 -32.42 -9.28
N ALA A 137 1.63 -33.05 -9.50
CA ALA A 137 0.95 -33.84 -8.48
C ALA A 137 1.68 -35.17 -8.27
N THR A 138 1.93 -35.52 -7.01
CA THR A 138 2.43 -36.86 -6.63
C THR A 138 1.35 -37.71 -5.97
N SER A 139 0.29 -37.06 -5.48
CA SER A 139 -0.86 -37.70 -4.85
C SER A 139 -2.15 -36.99 -5.25
N LEU A 140 -3.23 -37.77 -5.33
CA LEU A 140 -4.57 -37.29 -5.61
C LEU A 140 -5.56 -38.06 -4.73
N PHE A 141 -6.43 -37.33 -4.03
CA PHE A 141 -7.59 -37.90 -3.35
C PHE A 141 -8.86 -37.34 -3.98
N VAL A 142 -9.83 -38.20 -4.29
CA VAL A 142 -11.13 -37.79 -4.84
C VAL A 142 -12.23 -38.36 -3.96
N ALA A 143 -13.22 -37.54 -3.63
CA ALA A 143 -14.48 -37.95 -3.04
C ALA A 143 -15.65 -37.40 -3.88
N THR A 144 -16.65 -38.23 -4.13
CA THR A 144 -17.79 -37.91 -5.00
C THR A 144 -19.09 -38.32 -4.31
N TRP A 145 -20.04 -37.41 -4.26
CA TRP A 145 -21.44 -37.65 -3.90
C TRP A 145 -22.21 -37.68 -5.21
N VAL A 146 -22.86 -38.79 -5.54
CA VAL A 146 -23.55 -39.00 -6.82
C VAL A 146 -25.00 -39.33 -6.55
N ASN A 147 -25.90 -38.47 -7.04
CA ASN A 147 -27.34 -38.57 -6.89
C ASN A 147 -27.79 -38.81 -5.44
N VAL A 148 -27.11 -38.18 -4.47
CA VAL A 148 -27.46 -38.30 -3.05
C VAL A 148 -28.64 -37.36 -2.75
N PRO A 149 -29.78 -37.87 -2.26
CA PRO A 149 -30.93 -37.04 -1.94
C PRO A 149 -30.66 -36.04 -0.81
N TYR A 150 -31.29 -34.88 -0.90
CA TYR A 150 -31.55 -34.07 0.30
C TYR A 150 -32.45 -34.84 1.26
N PHE A 151 -32.24 -34.70 2.56
CA PHE A 151 -33.08 -35.35 3.58
C PHE A 151 -34.58 -35.02 3.41
N ASP A 152 -34.90 -33.78 3.05
CA ASP A 152 -36.28 -33.29 2.84
C ASP A 152 -36.87 -33.58 1.45
N ASP A 153 -36.27 -34.48 0.65
CA ASP A 153 -36.74 -34.88 -0.69
C ASP A 153 -36.84 -33.72 -1.71
N GLU A 154 -35.93 -32.74 -1.61
CA GLU A 154 -35.82 -31.60 -2.53
C GLU A 154 -35.04 -31.91 -3.83
N GLY A 155 -34.88 -33.19 -4.14
CA GLY A 155 -34.09 -33.70 -5.26
C GLY A 155 -32.74 -34.27 -4.83
N VAL A 156 -31.84 -34.44 -5.80
CA VAL A 156 -30.56 -35.13 -5.61
C VAL A 156 -29.36 -34.25 -5.97
N VAL A 157 -28.27 -34.45 -5.24
CA VAL A 157 -27.01 -33.73 -5.40
C VAL A 157 -25.97 -34.61 -6.06
N THR A 158 -25.24 -34.05 -7.04
CA THR A 158 -24.01 -34.65 -7.55
C THR A 158 -22.86 -33.64 -7.50
N VAL A 159 -21.89 -33.88 -6.62
CA VAL A 159 -20.71 -33.01 -6.41
C VAL A 159 -19.46 -33.83 -6.19
N GLN A 160 -18.31 -33.28 -6.57
CA GLN A 160 -17.01 -33.90 -6.39
C GLN A 160 -16.02 -32.92 -5.77
N VAL A 161 -15.18 -33.43 -4.88
CA VAL A 161 -13.97 -32.76 -4.41
C VAL A 161 -12.75 -33.58 -4.75
N ALA A 162 -11.71 -32.92 -5.26
CA ALA A 162 -10.40 -33.50 -5.45
C ALA A 162 -9.33 -32.69 -4.72
N LEU A 163 -8.51 -33.38 -3.94
CA LEU A 163 -7.31 -32.85 -3.30
C LEU A 163 -6.12 -33.28 -4.15
N VAL A 164 -5.51 -32.32 -4.85
CA VAL A 164 -4.36 -32.55 -5.75
C VAL A 164 -3.12 -31.98 -5.09
N TYR A 165 -2.12 -32.81 -4.78
CA TYR A 165 -1.02 -32.35 -3.93
C TYR A 165 0.31 -33.07 -4.15
N ASN A 166 1.35 -32.44 -3.61
CA ASN A 166 2.67 -33.02 -3.36
C ASN A 166 3.16 -32.57 -1.97
N LEU A 167 4.42 -32.86 -1.64
CA LEU A 167 4.98 -32.54 -0.31
C LEU A 167 5.05 -31.03 -0.03
N GLN A 168 4.96 -30.17 -1.05
CA GLN A 168 5.09 -28.72 -0.91
C GLN A 168 3.78 -27.96 -1.16
N ARG A 169 2.91 -28.46 -2.03
CA ARG A 169 1.73 -27.75 -2.57
C ARG A 169 0.48 -28.62 -2.49
N THR A 170 -0.65 -27.97 -2.15
CA THR A 170 -1.97 -28.60 -2.08
C THR A 170 -2.99 -27.72 -2.78
N PHE A 171 -3.79 -28.33 -3.64
CA PHE A 171 -4.90 -27.71 -4.33
C PHE A 171 -6.22 -28.45 -4.06
N ILE A 172 -7.31 -27.70 -3.97
CA ILE A 172 -8.68 -28.22 -3.87
C ILE A 172 -9.37 -27.92 -5.19
N LEU A 173 -10.03 -28.91 -5.78
CA LEU A 173 -10.89 -28.75 -6.95
C LEU A 173 -12.29 -29.17 -6.53
N PHE A 174 -13.29 -28.32 -6.74
CA PHE A 174 -14.70 -28.68 -6.64
C PHE A 174 -15.30 -28.74 -8.03
N ASN A 175 -16.01 -29.83 -8.33
CA ASN A 175 -16.77 -29.99 -9.56
C ASN A 175 -18.24 -30.20 -9.21
N TYR A 176 -19.11 -29.42 -9.85
CA TYR A 176 -20.55 -29.41 -9.62
C TYR A 176 -21.29 -29.88 -10.86
N ALA A 177 -22.16 -30.88 -10.70
CA ALA A 177 -23.21 -31.13 -11.68
C ALA A 177 -24.36 -30.14 -11.46
N SER A 178 -25.37 -30.16 -12.34
CA SER A 178 -26.62 -29.43 -12.07
C SER A 178 -27.27 -29.95 -10.78
N THR A 179 -27.38 -29.09 -9.78
CA THR A 179 -27.99 -29.38 -8.48
C THR A 179 -29.29 -28.59 -8.32
N PRO A 180 -30.37 -29.18 -7.78
CA PRO A 180 -31.59 -28.43 -7.48
C PRO A 180 -31.34 -27.40 -6.36
N ALA A 181 -32.20 -26.39 -6.30
CA ALA A 181 -32.22 -25.48 -5.16
C ALA A 181 -32.79 -26.21 -3.93
N THR A 182 -32.31 -25.85 -2.75
CA THR A 182 -32.78 -26.35 -1.47
C THR A 182 -33.29 -25.20 -0.60
N THR A 183 -34.29 -25.47 0.24
CA THR A 183 -34.71 -24.52 1.29
C THR A 183 -33.91 -24.68 2.60
N GLY A 184 -33.13 -25.76 2.71
CA GLY A 184 -32.25 -26.05 3.84
C GLY A 184 -31.05 -25.13 3.93
N ASN A 185 -30.41 -25.12 5.11
CA ASN A 185 -29.15 -24.41 5.30
C ASN A 185 -28.02 -25.15 4.59
N TRP A 186 -27.22 -24.41 3.82
CA TRP A 186 -26.10 -24.98 3.09
C TRP A 186 -24.89 -24.05 3.09
N MET A 187 -23.70 -24.61 2.91
CA MET A 187 -22.47 -23.86 2.65
C MET A 187 -21.59 -24.63 1.65
N ALA A 188 -20.90 -23.92 0.77
CA ALA A 188 -19.90 -24.52 -0.12
C ALA A 188 -18.58 -23.76 0.03
N GLY A 189 -17.47 -24.46 0.25
CA GLY A 189 -16.19 -23.84 0.58
C GLY A 189 -15.29 -24.67 1.47
N PHE A 190 -14.47 -24.01 2.29
CA PHE A 190 -13.56 -24.67 3.22
C PHE A 190 -13.28 -23.78 4.43
N HIS A 191 -12.78 -24.39 5.50
CA HIS A 191 -12.41 -23.74 6.76
C HIS A 191 -11.20 -24.42 7.39
N SER A 192 -10.29 -23.64 7.98
CA SER A 192 -9.18 -24.12 8.80
C SER A 192 -9.34 -23.59 10.21
N MET A 193 -9.32 -24.48 11.20
CA MET A 193 -9.46 -24.20 12.62
C MET A 193 -8.31 -23.34 13.16
N ILE A 194 -7.05 -23.66 12.81
CA ILE A 194 -5.89 -23.05 13.48
C ILE A 194 -5.61 -21.65 12.94
N LEU A 195 -5.50 -21.52 11.61
CA LEU A 195 -5.28 -20.22 10.97
C LEU A 195 -6.58 -19.44 10.72
N HIS A 196 -7.72 -20.01 11.11
CA HIS A 196 -9.07 -19.48 10.87
C HIS A 196 -9.36 -19.20 9.40
N ARG A 197 -8.57 -19.72 8.45
CA ARG A 197 -8.75 -19.41 7.02
C ARG A 197 -9.98 -20.13 6.49
N SER A 198 -10.98 -19.36 6.12
CA SER A 198 -12.22 -19.86 5.54
C SER A 198 -12.45 -19.24 4.16
N PHE A 199 -13.15 -19.95 3.29
CA PHE A 199 -13.69 -19.41 2.05
C PHE A 199 -15.10 -19.98 1.87
N THR A 200 -16.05 -19.14 1.51
CA THR A 200 -17.41 -19.57 1.13
C THR A 200 -17.66 -19.11 -0.30
N ILE A 201 -18.14 -20.02 -1.15
CA ILE A 201 -18.46 -19.73 -2.54
C ILE A 201 -19.61 -18.69 -2.57
N PRO A 202 -19.41 -17.51 -3.19
CA PRO A 202 -20.34 -16.40 -3.11
C PRO A 202 -21.49 -16.53 -4.12
N VAL A 203 -22.36 -17.52 -3.91
CA VAL A 203 -23.59 -17.73 -4.69
C VAL A 203 -24.80 -17.69 -3.77
N ASN A 204 -25.97 -17.31 -4.30
CA ASN A 204 -27.18 -17.11 -3.48
C ASN A 204 -28.02 -18.39 -3.34
N ALA A 205 -27.83 -19.36 -4.23
CA ALA A 205 -28.55 -20.63 -4.22
C ALA A 205 -27.63 -21.78 -4.65
N VAL A 206 -27.87 -22.98 -4.12
CA VAL A 206 -27.10 -24.19 -4.48
C VAL A 206 -27.11 -24.45 -5.99
N SER A 207 -28.22 -24.18 -6.67
CA SER A 207 -28.35 -24.35 -8.11
C SER A 207 -27.40 -23.47 -8.93
N GLU A 208 -26.90 -22.37 -8.37
CA GLU A 208 -25.95 -21.48 -9.04
C GLU A 208 -24.53 -22.08 -9.07
N LEU A 209 -24.21 -23.04 -8.18
CA LEU A 209 -22.88 -23.66 -8.09
C LEU A 209 -22.42 -24.23 -9.43
N ALA A 210 -23.32 -24.94 -10.13
CA ALA A 210 -23.09 -25.54 -11.46
C ALA A 210 -22.76 -24.53 -12.58
N SER A 211 -23.08 -23.25 -12.37
CA SER A 211 -22.80 -22.16 -13.32
C SER A 211 -21.72 -21.19 -12.84
N SER A 212 -21.31 -21.30 -11.57
CA SER A 212 -20.33 -20.44 -10.93
C SER A 212 -18.90 -20.97 -11.10
N SER A 213 -17.90 -20.09 -11.01
CA SER A 213 -16.48 -20.47 -11.12
C SER A 213 -15.53 -19.36 -10.66
N ASN A 214 -14.34 -19.72 -10.16
CA ASN A 214 -13.19 -18.81 -10.02
C ASN A 214 -12.09 -19.04 -11.08
N ILE A 215 -12.28 -19.99 -12.00
CA ILE A 215 -11.33 -20.34 -13.06
C ILE A 215 -11.95 -20.20 -14.47
N ASN A 216 -13.13 -19.59 -14.56
CA ASN A 216 -13.87 -19.37 -15.80
C ASN A 216 -14.27 -20.67 -16.54
N ILE A 217 -14.53 -21.73 -15.77
CA ILE A 217 -15.10 -23.00 -16.24
C ILE A 217 -16.33 -23.29 -15.39
N ASN A 218 -17.52 -23.28 -16.01
CA ASN A 218 -18.80 -23.44 -15.30
C ASN A 218 -18.79 -24.65 -14.38
N GLY A 219 -19.22 -24.47 -13.13
CA GLY A 219 -19.33 -25.57 -12.18
C GLY A 219 -17.99 -26.04 -11.63
N GLN A 220 -16.90 -25.32 -11.86
CA GLN A 220 -15.59 -25.67 -11.33
C GLN A 220 -14.98 -24.55 -10.50
N TRP A 221 -14.49 -24.93 -9.33
CA TRP A 221 -13.73 -24.06 -8.43
C TRP A 221 -12.40 -24.70 -8.10
N SER A 222 -11.32 -23.90 -8.09
CA SER A 222 -9.99 -24.39 -7.76
C SER A 222 -9.29 -23.47 -6.77
N PHE A 223 -8.66 -24.03 -5.74
CA PHE A 223 -8.05 -23.28 -4.65
C PHE A 223 -6.66 -23.80 -4.33
N HIS A 224 -5.73 -22.90 -4.01
CA HIS A 224 -4.41 -23.23 -3.48
C HIS A 224 -4.42 -23.06 -1.95
N VAL A 225 -4.16 -24.14 -1.19
CA VAL A 225 -4.46 -24.20 0.25
C VAL A 225 -3.33 -24.76 1.12
N ASP A 226 -2.09 -24.80 0.67
CA ASP A 226 -0.97 -25.30 1.49
C ASP A 226 -0.55 -24.35 2.64
N GLY A 227 -1.06 -23.12 2.67
CA GLY A 227 -0.71 -22.10 3.66
C GLY A 227 0.48 -21.23 3.30
N ALA A 228 1.15 -21.45 2.17
CA ALA A 228 2.02 -20.43 1.59
C ALA A 228 1.17 -19.19 1.35
N GLN A 229 1.59 -18.04 1.89
CA GLN A 229 1.05 -16.76 1.43
C GLN A 229 1.45 -16.62 -0.03
N THR A 230 0.59 -17.06 -0.95
CA THR A 230 0.57 -16.50 -2.28
C THR A 230 0.03 -15.08 -2.11
N LEU A 231 0.91 -14.18 -1.66
CA LEU A 231 0.63 -12.79 -1.92
C LEU A 231 0.43 -12.66 -3.43
N PRO A 232 -0.58 -11.91 -3.88
CA PRO A 232 -0.70 -11.55 -5.28
C PRO A 232 0.66 -11.10 -5.81
N ALA A 233 1.04 -11.53 -7.02
CA ALA A 233 2.41 -11.35 -7.52
C ALA A 233 2.90 -9.89 -7.57
N ASN A 234 1.98 -8.92 -7.54
CA ASN A 234 2.24 -7.49 -7.48
C ASN A 234 2.48 -6.93 -6.07
N PHE A 235 2.28 -7.70 -5.01
CA PHE A 235 2.47 -7.24 -3.64
C PHE A 235 3.96 -7.24 -3.27
N LEU A 236 4.33 -6.28 -2.43
CA LEU A 236 5.65 -6.18 -1.84
C LEU A 236 5.75 -7.11 -0.61
N GLU A 237 6.81 -7.91 -0.54
CA GLU A 237 7.18 -8.77 0.59
C GLU A 237 8.33 -8.11 1.41
N PRO A 238 8.02 -7.21 2.35
CA PRO A 238 9.04 -6.61 3.21
C PRO A 238 9.46 -7.50 4.38
N ASP A 239 10.72 -7.40 4.78
CA ASP A 239 11.25 -8.00 6.01
C ASP A 239 10.50 -7.50 7.27
N GLY A 240 10.52 -8.30 8.35
CA GLY A 240 10.05 -7.87 9.67
C GLY A 240 8.54 -7.67 9.80
N LYS A 241 7.76 -8.56 9.19
CA LYS A 241 6.29 -8.58 9.26
C LYS A 241 5.79 -8.77 10.70
N ILE A 242 4.93 -7.88 11.15
CA ILE A 242 4.22 -7.94 12.44
C ILE A 242 2.74 -8.16 12.16
N LEU A 243 2.13 -9.15 12.83
CA LEU A 243 0.69 -9.40 12.72
C LEU A 243 -0.09 -8.41 13.58
N ASN A 244 -1.18 -7.89 13.03
CA ASN A 244 -2.17 -7.18 13.80
C ASN A 244 -2.98 -8.17 14.65
N PRO A 245 -3.45 -7.80 15.85
CA PRO A 245 -4.32 -8.66 16.65
C PRO A 245 -5.57 -9.09 15.88
N ALA A 246 -5.97 -10.36 16.05
CA ALA A 246 -7.26 -10.84 15.57
C ALA A 246 -8.37 -10.28 16.46
N ALA A 247 -9.19 -9.39 15.91
CA ALA A 247 -10.29 -8.75 16.62
C ALA A 247 -11.27 -8.08 15.64
N ASP A 248 -12.56 -8.23 15.90
CA ASP A 248 -13.60 -7.42 15.24
C ASP A 248 -13.37 -5.94 15.57
N ASN A 249 -13.37 -5.08 14.54
CA ASN A 249 -13.09 -3.65 14.65
C ASN A 249 -11.74 -3.30 15.33
N GLY A 250 -10.79 -4.23 15.36
CA GLY A 250 -9.47 -4.04 15.97
C GLY A 250 -8.58 -3.02 15.26
N SER A 251 -7.49 -2.63 15.91
CA SER A 251 -6.43 -1.77 15.35
C SER A 251 -5.09 -2.14 15.96
N SER A 252 -4.00 -1.78 15.27
CA SER A 252 -2.67 -1.80 15.86
C SER A 252 -2.56 -0.78 16.99
N GLY A 253 -1.58 -0.96 17.87
CA GLY A 253 -1.05 0.15 18.67
C GLY A 253 -0.35 1.20 17.79
N ALA A 254 0.18 2.25 18.41
CA ALA A 254 0.92 3.29 17.69
C ALA A 254 2.21 2.73 17.08
N ILE A 255 2.34 2.81 15.76
CA ILE A 255 3.51 2.35 15.03
C ILE A 255 4.40 3.56 14.74
N ILE A 256 5.54 3.65 15.42
CA ILE A 256 6.52 4.71 15.16
C ILE A 256 7.21 4.47 13.81
N LEU A 257 7.08 5.45 12.91
CA LEU A 257 7.69 5.45 11.59
C LEU A 257 9.20 5.72 11.70
N GLN A 258 9.99 5.16 10.77
CA GLN A 258 11.45 5.31 10.78
C GLN A 258 11.89 6.76 10.57
N GLN A 259 11.12 7.49 9.78
CA GLN A 259 11.25 8.92 9.56
C GLN A 259 9.84 9.53 9.49
N PRO A 260 9.69 10.85 9.64
CA PRO A 260 8.39 11.47 9.49
C PRO A 260 7.82 11.31 8.07
N PHE A 261 6.56 10.92 7.97
CA PHE A 261 5.81 10.83 6.72
C PHE A 261 5.07 12.15 6.45
N LYS A 262 5.19 12.68 5.23
CA LYS A 262 4.41 13.85 4.81
C LYS A 262 3.04 13.42 4.27
N TYR A 263 1.97 14.08 4.69
CA TYR A 263 0.62 13.83 4.20
C TYR A 263 -0.09 15.18 3.98
N PHE A 264 -0.22 15.59 2.73
CA PHE A 264 -0.75 16.88 2.26
C PHE A 264 -0.28 18.06 3.10
N GLY A 265 1.04 18.23 3.20
CA GLY A 265 1.69 19.31 3.96
C GLY A 265 1.79 19.08 5.47
N ARG A 266 1.12 18.07 6.03
CA ARG A 266 1.25 17.66 7.43
C ARG A 266 2.36 16.63 7.58
N THR A 267 2.90 16.47 8.78
CA THR A 267 4.02 15.56 9.05
C THR A 267 3.71 14.67 10.24
N TYR A 268 3.80 13.36 10.06
CA TYR A 268 3.46 12.35 11.06
C TYR A 268 4.63 11.44 11.37
N SER A 269 4.88 11.18 12.66
CA SER A 269 5.92 10.26 13.15
C SER A 269 5.37 8.88 13.53
N GLN A 270 4.05 8.71 13.51
CA GLN A 270 3.39 7.48 13.86
C GLN A 270 2.22 7.20 12.92
N ILE A 271 1.81 5.93 12.87
CA ILE A 271 0.67 5.46 12.07
C ILE A 271 -0.03 4.30 12.80
N PHE A 272 -1.29 4.06 12.45
CA PHE A 272 -2.10 2.96 12.96
C PHE A 272 -2.70 2.17 11.79
N VAL A 273 -2.85 0.86 11.97
CA VAL A 273 -3.44 -0.06 10.99
C VAL A 273 -4.74 -0.61 11.55
N SER A 274 -5.86 -0.22 10.97
CA SER A 274 -7.18 -0.72 11.36
C SER A 274 -7.46 -2.07 10.70
N ASN A 275 -8.10 -2.98 11.43
CA ASN A 275 -8.55 -4.24 10.83
C ASN A 275 -9.56 -4.01 9.69
N ASN A 276 -10.31 -2.92 9.76
CA ASN A 276 -11.31 -2.48 8.77
C ASN A 276 -10.73 -1.82 7.50
N GLY A 277 -9.43 -2.00 7.22
CA GLY A 277 -8.85 -1.68 5.90
C GLY A 277 -8.50 -0.22 5.65
N TYR A 278 -8.17 0.52 6.70
CA TYR A 278 -7.67 1.89 6.61
C TYR A 278 -6.51 2.16 7.59
N LEU A 279 -5.79 3.24 7.32
CA LEU A 279 -4.72 3.80 8.14
C LEU A 279 -5.13 5.17 8.68
N SER A 280 -4.69 5.46 9.89
CA SER A 280 -4.81 6.78 10.53
C SER A 280 -3.47 7.17 11.16
N PHE A 281 -3.29 8.46 11.45
CA PHE A 281 -2.03 8.96 12.01
C PHE A 281 -2.09 9.44 13.47
N THR A 282 -3.30 9.69 14.01
CA THR A 282 -3.46 10.29 15.34
C THR A 282 -3.89 9.27 16.40
N ASP A 283 -4.85 8.41 16.07
CA ASP A 283 -5.49 7.50 17.03
C ASP A 283 -5.78 6.14 16.38
N PRO A 284 -5.79 5.04 17.17
CA PRO A 284 -6.33 3.76 16.74
C PRO A 284 -7.85 3.87 16.70
N LEU A 285 -8.39 4.28 15.56
CA LEU A 285 -9.84 4.34 15.38
C LEU A 285 -10.34 2.89 15.28
N SER A 286 -11.25 2.53 16.18
CA SER A 286 -12.02 1.30 16.13
C SER A 286 -13.47 1.66 15.84
N GLY A 287 -14.07 1.00 14.85
CA GLY A 287 -15.46 1.21 14.47
C GLY A 287 -15.75 1.01 12.99
N ASN A 288 -17.03 0.82 12.69
CA ASN A 288 -17.60 0.56 11.38
C ASN A 288 -18.25 1.80 10.73
N THR A 289 -18.22 2.97 11.39
CA THR A 289 -18.81 4.19 10.85
C THR A 289 -18.00 4.70 9.66
N LEU A 290 -18.47 4.42 8.45
CA LEU A 290 -17.83 4.79 7.19
C LEU A 290 -17.99 6.28 6.91
N THR A 291 -17.08 7.10 7.44
CA THR A 291 -16.99 8.52 7.07
C THR A 291 -15.53 8.92 6.83
N LEU A 292 -15.07 8.85 5.58
CA LEU A 292 -13.79 9.43 5.17
C LEU A 292 -13.67 10.93 5.51
N ASN A 293 -14.79 11.66 5.53
CA ASN A 293 -14.85 13.07 5.93
C ASN A 293 -15.11 13.23 7.44
N SER A 294 -14.41 12.44 8.27
CA SER A 294 -14.57 12.43 9.73
C SER A 294 -13.76 13.53 10.44
N GLY A 295 -13.12 14.44 9.70
CA GLY A 295 -12.19 15.41 10.28
C GLY A 295 -10.90 14.75 10.78
N LYS A 296 -10.41 13.73 10.06
CA LYS A 296 -9.17 13.02 10.37
C LYS A 296 -8.38 12.74 9.09
N ASP A 297 -7.07 12.68 9.21
CA ASP A 297 -6.19 12.26 8.13
C ASP A 297 -6.24 10.73 8.00
N ILE A 298 -6.78 10.24 6.88
CA ILE A 298 -7.08 8.83 6.64
C ILE A 298 -6.60 8.40 5.25
N ILE A 299 -5.98 7.22 5.20
CA ILE A 299 -5.69 6.50 3.96
C ILE A 299 -6.48 5.19 4.00
N ALA A 300 -7.46 5.03 3.13
CA ALA A 300 -8.37 3.89 3.13
C ALA A 300 -8.32 3.15 1.79
N PRO A 301 -7.40 2.18 1.61
CA PRO A 301 -7.46 1.27 0.48
C PRO A 301 -8.85 0.66 0.30
N LEU A 302 -9.39 0.06 1.37
CA LEU A 302 -10.74 -0.48 1.38
C LEU A 302 -11.28 -0.40 2.80
N TRP A 303 -11.93 0.71 3.13
CA TRP A 303 -12.60 0.84 4.41
C TRP A 303 -13.97 0.15 4.34
N THR A 304 -14.09 -0.94 5.08
CA THR A 304 -15.32 -1.72 5.24
C THR A 304 -15.23 -2.55 6.52
N HIS A 305 -16.33 -3.18 6.95
CA HIS A 305 -16.33 -3.99 8.16
C HIS A 305 -15.68 -5.36 7.87
N LEU A 306 -14.46 -5.54 8.35
CA LEU A 306 -13.67 -6.76 8.16
C LEU A 306 -13.44 -7.39 9.54
N ASP A 307 -13.48 -8.72 9.59
CA ASP A 307 -13.28 -9.44 10.85
C ASP A 307 -12.29 -10.59 10.69
N ASN A 308 -11.04 -10.34 11.07
CA ASN A 308 -9.98 -11.33 11.01
C ASN A 308 -10.05 -12.40 12.12
N THR A 309 -11.07 -12.39 12.99
CA THR A 309 -11.35 -13.52 13.90
C THR A 309 -11.98 -14.71 13.17
N TYR A 310 -12.58 -14.48 12.00
CA TYR A 310 -13.13 -15.52 11.12
C TYR A 310 -12.16 -15.94 10.01
N GLY A 311 -10.97 -15.33 9.94
CA GLY A 311 -9.92 -15.72 9.02
C GLY A 311 -9.07 -14.62 8.41
N GLY A 312 -8.10 -15.06 7.62
CA GLY A 312 -7.14 -14.17 6.99
C GLY A 312 -6.11 -13.61 7.95
N SER A 313 -5.26 -12.73 7.44
CA SER A 313 -4.23 -12.08 8.24
C SER A 313 -4.08 -10.62 7.87
N ILE A 314 -3.86 -9.80 8.88
CA ILE A 314 -3.58 -8.38 8.73
C ILE A 314 -2.21 -8.16 9.34
N SER A 315 -1.34 -7.48 8.61
CA SER A 315 0.04 -7.33 9.00
C SER A 315 0.63 -6.03 8.53
N TYR A 316 1.68 -5.59 9.20
CA TYR A 316 2.44 -4.42 8.79
C TYR A 316 3.93 -4.62 8.99
N SER A 317 4.72 -3.82 8.31
CA SER A 317 6.16 -3.78 8.50
C SER A 317 6.74 -2.41 8.16
N LYS A 318 7.96 -2.20 8.64
CA LYS A 318 8.78 -1.02 8.35
C LYS A 318 10.08 -1.52 7.77
N SER A 319 10.37 -1.18 6.53
CA SER A 319 11.58 -1.64 5.85
C SER A 319 12.45 -0.47 5.43
N ALA A 320 13.74 -0.63 5.74
CA ALA A 320 14.85 0.13 5.15
C ALA A 320 15.79 -0.81 4.38
N SER A 321 15.33 -2.02 4.05
CA SER A 321 16.11 -3.01 3.29
C SER A 321 16.43 -2.47 1.90
N SER A 322 17.70 -2.56 1.50
CA SER A 322 18.18 -2.01 0.22
C SER A 322 17.40 -2.57 -0.98
N ASN A 323 17.03 -3.85 -0.95
CA ASN A 323 16.25 -4.48 -2.02
C ASN A 323 14.84 -3.89 -2.12
N VAL A 324 14.17 -3.74 -0.98
CA VAL A 324 12.82 -3.16 -0.90
C VAL A 324 12.83 -1.69 -1.32
N LEU A 325 13.83 -0.92 -0.87
CA LEU A 325 14.00 0.48 -1.25
C LEU A 325 14.28 0.64 -2.74
N ALA A 326 15.09 -0.23 -3.34
CA ALA A 326 15.38 -0.21 -4.77
C ALA A 326 14.13 -0.53 -5.61
N GLN A 327 13.39 -1.58 -5.25
CA GLN A 327 12.17 -1.98 -5.93
C GLN A 327 11.10 -0.86 -5.91
N ILE A 328 10.83 -0.30 -4.73
CA ILE A 328 9.81 0.76 -4.62
C ILE A 328 10.26 2.07 -5.28
N THR A 329 11.57 2.38 -5.23
CA THR A 329 12.12 3.55 -5.93
C THR A 329 11.94 3.41 -7.44
N ALA A 330 12.17 2.21 -8.00
CA ALA A 330 11.94 1.94 -9.41
C ALA A 330 10.45 2.07 -9.77
N ALA A 331 9.54 1.51 -8.96
CA ALA A 331 8.10 1.64 -9.16
C ALA A 331 7.63 3.11 -9.16
N VAL A 332 8.04 3.89 -8.16
CA VAL A 332 7.69 5.32 -8.09
C VAL A 332 8.26 6.09 -9.27
N LYS A 333 9.51 5.85 -9.68
CA LYS A 333 10.10 6.49 -10.88
C LYS A 333 9.37 6.13 -12.16
N GLN A 334 8.84 4.92 -12.28
CA GLN A 334 8.03 4.51 -13.41
C GLN A 334 6.71 5.30 -13.47
N TYR A 335 6.03 5.47 -12.33
CA TYR A 335 4.71 6.10 -12.28
C TYR A 335 4.75 7.63 -12.19
N PHE A 336 5.85 8.18 -11.65
CA PHE A 336 6.08 9.61 -11.47
C PHE A 336 7.45 10.03 -12.03
N PRO A 337 7.68 9.87 -13.35
CA PRO A 337 9.01 10.03 -13.97
C PRO A 337 9.59 11.45 -13.83
N ASN A 338 8.72 12.46 -13.66
CA ASN A 338 9.12 13.85 -13.52
C ASN A 338 9.40 14.27 -12.06
N ILE A 339 9.28 13.35 -11.10
CA ILE A 339 9.50 13.64 -9.68
C ILE A 339 10.79 12.96 -9.22
N PRO A 340 11.83 13.74 -8.85
CA PRO A 340 13.04 13.19 -8.24
C PRO A 340 12.71 12.46 -6.95
N PHE A 341 13.04 11.18 -6.89
CA PHE A 341 12.75 10.34 -5.74
C PHE A 341 13.77 9.23 -5.56
N ALA A 342 14.25 9.07 -4.34
CA ALA A 342 14.85 7.84 -3.82
C ALA A 342 14.20 7.55 -2.47
N ALA A 343 13.64 6.36 -2.31
CA ALA A 343 13.05 5.94 -1.04
C ALA A 343 14.14 5.76 0.02
N THR A 344 13.90 6.28 1.22
CA THR A 344 14.74 6.01 2.40
C THR A 344 14.00 5.19 3.45
N SER A 345 12.66 5.14 3.36
CA SER A 345 11.83 4.29 4.20
C SER A 345 10.60 3.80 3.45
N VAL A 346 10.15 2.61 3.83
CA VAL A 346 8.89 2.02 3.37
C VAL A 346 8.09 1.55 4.57
N PHE A 347 6.80 1.87 4.58
CA PHE A 347 5.84 1.24 5.48
C PHE A 347 4.84 0.45 4.63
N VAL A 348 4.55 -0.78 5.03
CA VAL A 348 3.62 -1.66 4.32
C VAL A 348 2.57 -2.14 5.31
N ALA A 349 1.29 -2.07 4.93
CA ALA A 349 0.21 -2.77 5.60
C ALA A 349 -0.52 -3.67 4.59
N THR A 350 -0.77 -4.91 4.98
CA THR A 350 -1.27 -5.97 4.09
C THR A 350 -2.41 -6.71 4.77
N TRP A 351 -3.55 -6.81 4.08
CA TRP A 351 -4.69 -7.66 4.38
C TRP A 351 -4.67 -8.81 3.39
N VAL A 352 -4.72 -10.05 3.87
CA VAL A 352 -4.67 -11.25 3.02
C VAL A 352 -5.77 -12.19 3.44
N GLY A 353 -6.73 -12.43 2.55
CA GLY A 353 -7.84 -13.36 2.74
C GLY A 353 -8.71 -13.02 3.94
N VAL A 354 -8.90 -11.73 4.24
CA VAL A 354 -9.69 -11.28 5.39
C VAL A 354 -11.17 -11.30 5.00
N PRO A 355 -12.07 -11.92 5.77
CA PRO A 355 -13.47 -11.98 5.42
C PRO A 355 -14.18 -10.66 5.71
N TYR A 356 -15.18 -10.35 4.88
CA TYR A 356 -16.21 -9.38 5.25
C TYR A 356 -16.99 -9.89 6.46
N TYR A 357 -17.34 -9.00 7.39
CA TYR A 357 -18.18 -9.35 8.53
C TYR A 357 -19.53 -9.97 8.09
N SER A 358 -20.07 -9.51 6.96
CA SER A 358 -21.31 -10.04 6.38
C SER A 358 -21.20 -11.46 5.81
N GLY A 359 -20.00 -12.06 5.74
CA GLY A 359 -19.78 -13.37 5.12
C GLY A 359 -19.73 -13.36 3.58
N ALA A 360 -19.71 -12.18 2.94
CA ALA A 360 -19.75 -12.02 1.47
C ALA A 360 -18.45 -12.42 0.73
N GLY A 361 -17.58 -13.22 1.34
CA GLY A 361 -16.28 -13.62 0.80
C GLY A 361 -15.09 -12.90 1.43
N LEU A 362 -13.93 -13.00 0.77
CA LEU A 362 -12.63 -12.57 1.27
C LEU A 362 -12.05 -11.39 0.48
N VAL A 363 -11.20 -10.61 1.14
CA VAL A 363 -10.43 -9.53 0.51
C VAL A 363 -8.94 -9.65 0.80
N SER A 364 -8.15 -9.31 -0.21
CA SER A 364 -6.70 -9.21 -0.17
C SER A 364 -6.26 -7.91 -0.84
N PHE A 365 -5.59 -7.05 -0.08
CA PHE A 365 -5.06 -5.78 -0.57
C PHE A 365 -3.87 -5.32 0.29
N GLN A 366 -3.05 -4.46 -0.27
CA GLN A 366 -1.85 -3.92 0.36
C GLN A 366 -1.77 -2.43 0.12
N VAL A 367 -1.29 -1.71 1.13
CA VAL A 367 -0.88 -0.30 1.00
C VAL A 367 0.59 -0.15 1.35
N VAL A 368 1.31 0.54 0.49
CA VAL A 368 2.73 0.83 0.59
C VAL A 368 2.89 2.35 0.67
N LEU A 369 3.42 2.83 1.78
CA LEU A 369 3.89 4.19 1.93
C LEU A 369 5.37 4.22 1.55
N ALA A 370 5.68 4.81 0.39
CA ALA A 370 7.04 4.99 -0.10
C ALA A 370 7.46 6.44 0.12
N TYR A 371 8.51 6.69 0.90
CA TYR A 371 8.81 8.06 1.29
C TYR A 371 10.29 8.29 1.56
N ASN A 372 10.64 9.56 1.43
CA ASN A 372 11.81 10.17 2.01
C ASN A 372 11.40 11.43 2.78
N VAL A 373 12.39 12.16 3.25
CA VAL A 373 12.21 13.39 4.03
C VAL A 373 11.50 14.52 3.25
N HIS A 374 11.44 14.45 1.93
CA HIS A 374 10.82 15.46 1.07
C HIS A 374 9.52 15.01 0.40
N ARG A 375 9.47 13.74 -0.02
CA ARG A 375 8.41 13.20 -0.88
C ARG A 375 7.78 11.98 -0.22
N SER A 376 6.50 11.83 -0.42
CA SER A 376 5.74 10.68 0.07
C SER A 376 4.69 10.28 -0.95
N PHE A 377 4.59 8.98 -1.13
CA PHE A 377 3.68 8.33 -2.05
C PHE A 377 2.89 7.26 -1.31
N VAL A 378 1.62 7.13 -1.69
CA VAL A 378 0.76 6.01 -1.31
C VAL A 378 0.57 5.16 -2.55
N LEU A 379 0.95 3.88 -2.48
CA LEU A 379 0.65 2.89 -3.50
C LEU A 379 -0.28 1.86 -2.88
N THR A 380 -1.35 1.51 -3.57
CA THR A 380 -2.30 0.49 -3.16
C THR A 380 -2.35 -0.59 -4.22
N TYR A 381 -2.15 -1.83 -3.80
CA TYR A 381 -2.22 -3.01 -4.65
C TYR A 381 -3.42 -3.85 -4.18
N TYR A 382 -4.33 -4.15 -5.09
CA TYR A 382 -5.44 -5.06 -4.85
C TYR A 382 -5.11 -6.42 -5.43
N GLY A 383 -5.35 -7.46 -4.65
CA GLY A 383 -5.44 -8.84 -5.12
C GLY A 383 -6.90 -9.20 -5.32
N ASP A 384 -7.29 -10.34 -4.78
CA ASP A 384 -8.69 -10.76 -4.78
C ASP A 384 -9.54 -9.88 -3.86
N VAL A 385 -10.58 -9.28 -4.41
CA VAL A 385 -11.56 -8.47 -3.66
C VAL A 385 -12.95 -8.98 -4.02
N ALA A 386 -13.49 -9.88 -3.19
CA ALA A 386 -14.81 -10.44 -3.42
C ALA A 386 -15.89 -9.34 -3.43
N GLN A 387 -16.92 -9.54 -4.26
CA GLN A 387 -18.05 -8.62 -4.34
C GLN A 387 -18.83 -8.63 -3.02
N THR A 388 -19.33 -7.48 -2.59
CA THR A 388 -20.10 -7.38 -1.35
C THR A 388 -21.25 -6.38 -1.47
N GLY A 389 -22.36 -6.67 -0.77
CA GLY A 389 -23.42 -5.71 -0.50
C GLY A 389 -23.14 -4.83 0.73
N GLN A 390 -22.09 -5.14 1.50
CA GLN A 390 -21.67 -4.33 2.64
C GLN A 390 -21.24 -2.94 2.19
N GLN A 391 -21.52 -1.92 3.01
CA GLN A 391 -21.03 -0.58 2.73
C GLN A 391 -19.49 -0.55 2.75
N TRP A 392 -18.92 0.18 1.82
CA TRP A 392 -17.48 0.37 1.72
C TRP A 392 -17.14 1.76 1.18
N GLN A 393 -15.91 2.20 1.45
CA GLN A 393 -15.30 3.35 0.81
C GLN A 393 -13.82 3.04 0.51
N ALA A 394 -13.28 3.64 -0.55
CA ALA A 394 -11.87 3.57 -0.89
C ALA A 394 -11.37 4.97 -1.27
N GLY A 395 -10.14 5.31 -0.88
CA GLY A 395 -9.52 6.59 -1.17
C GLY A 395 -8.75 7.17 0.02
N TYR A 396 -8.73 8.49 0.14
CA TYR A 396 -8.01 9.19 1.20
C TYR A 396 -8.69 10.54 1.51
N SER A 397 -8.45 11.08 2.69
CA SER A 397 -9.00 12.38 3.10
C SER A 397 -8.12 13.03 4.15
N THR A 398 -8.02 14.35 4.08
CA THR A 398 -7.41 15.19 5.12
C THR A 398 -8.45 15.64 6.16
N VAL A 399 -7.97 16.01 7.35
CA VAL A 399 -8.73 16.54 8.48
C VAL A 399 -9.57 17.77 8.14
N ASP A 400 -9.11 18.58 7.18
CA ASP A 400 -9.84 19.74 6.66
C ASP A 400 -10.61 19.45 5.37
N SER A 401 -10.56 18.20 4.88
CA SER A 401 -11.15 17.72 3.63
C SER A 401 -10.70 18.46 2.36
N VAL A 402 -9.67 19.32 2.45
CA VAL A 402 -9.12 20.08 1.31
C VAL A 402 -8.48 19.16 0.29
N SER A 403 -7.83 18.09 0.73
CA SER A 403 -7.30 17.05 -0.14
C SER A 403 -8.00 15.74 0.19
N SER A 404 -8.98 15.39 -0.64
CA SER A 404 -9.71 14.14 -0.53
C SER A 404 -9.95 13.52 -1.90
N PHE A 405 -9.98 12.20 -1.92
CA PHE A 405 -10.40 11.41 -3.06
C PHE A 405 -11.22 10.24 -2.53
N ILE A 406 -12.40 10.04 -3.11
CA ILE A 406 -13.26 8.90 -2.79
C ILE A 406 -13.53 8.19 -4.11
N SER A 407 -13.17 6.92 -4.18
CA SER A 407 -13.47 6.07 -5.33
C SER A 407 -14.99 5.98 -5.55
N PRO A 408 -15.49 6.10 -6.78
CA PRO A 408 -16.91 5.94 -7.08
C PRO A 408 -17.46 4.61 -6.57
N LYS A 409 -18.63 4.64 -5.90
CA LYS A 409 -19.30 3.46 -5.31
C LYS A 409 -20.04 2.62 -6.37
N ASN A 410 -19.36 2.23 -7.45
CA ASN A 410 -19.98 1.42 -8.50
C ASN A 410 -19.92 -0.08 -8.17
N SER A 411 -18.72 -0.59 -7.92
CA SER A 411 -18.47 -1.98 -7.56
C SER A 411 -17.12 -2.10 -6.87
N VAL A 412 -17.02 -2.90 -5.80
CA VAL A 412 -15.76 -3.07 -5.06
C VAL A 412 -14.72 -3.80 -5.92
N SER A 413 -15.16 -4.69 -6.82
CA SER A 413 -14.30 -5.38 -7.78
C SER A 413 -13.59 -4.45 -8.78
N GLU A 414 -14.08 -3.22 -8.99
CA GLU A 414 -13.40 -2.23 -9.83
C GLU A 414 -12.08 -1.75 -9.24
N LEU A 415 -11.89 -1.84 -7.92
CA LEU A 415 -10.62 -1.51 -7.28
C LEU A 415 -9.50 -2.43 -7.78
N ALA A 416 -9.81 -3.71 -7.99
CA ALA A 416 -8.89 -4.73 -8.47
C ALA A 416 -8.72 -4.73 -10.01
N SER A 417 -9.72 -4.29 -10.77
CA SER A 417 -9.65 -4.29 -12.25
C SER A 417 -9.19 -2.97 -12.87
N ARG A 418 -9.30 -1.84 -12.16
CA ARG A 418 -8.90 -0.51 -12.65
C ARG A 418 -7.58 -0.04 -12.05
N SER A 419 -7.11 1.11 -12.54
CA SER A 419 -5.85 1.74 -12.13
C SER A 419 -5.80 3.21 -12.56
N ASN A 420 -5.03 4.03 -11.84
CA ASN A 420 -4.67 5.39 -12.27
C ASN A 420 -3.24 5.48 -12.87
N ILE A 421 -2.52 4.37 -12.98
CA ILE A 421 -1.13 4.27 -13.47
C ILE A 421 -0.94 3.19 -14.54
N ASN A 422 -2.03 2.69 -15.13
CA ASN A 422 -2.01 1.65 -16.15
C ASN A 422 -1.35 0.32 -15.68
N VAL A 423 -1.47 0.03 -14.38
CA VAL A 423 -1.09 -1.26 -13.79
C VAL A 423 -2.33 -1.81 -13.09
N THR A 424 -2.93 -2.86 -13.64
CA THR A 424 -4.20 -3.45 -13.15
C THR A 424 -4.18 -3.66 -11.64
N GLY A 425 -5.21 -3.17 -10.95
CA GLY A 425 -5.36 -3.29 -9.51
C GLY A 425 -4.37 -2.44 -8.70
N CYS A 426 -3.65 -1.51 -9.32
CA CYS A 426 -2.72 -0.62 -8.64
C CYS A 426 -3.12 0.85 -8.74
N TRP A 427 -3.10 1.52 -7.60
CA TRP A 427 -3.40 2.94 -7.48
C TRP A 427 -2.26 3.64 -6.77
N ALA A 428 -1.72 4.70 -7.36
CA ALA A 428 -0.61 5.45 -6.78
C ALA A 428 -0.89 6.95 -6.70
N TYR A 429 -0.55 7.56 -5.57
CA TYR A 429 -0.76 8.98 -5.31
C TYR A 429 0.49 9.61 -4.70
N GLN A 430 0.90 10.76 -5.20
CA GLN A 430 1.81 11.65 -4.46
C GLN A 430 0.99 12.34 -3.37
N VAL A 431 1.43 12.23 -2.11
CA VAL A 431 0.69 12.75 -0.95
C VAL A 431 1.53 13.65 -0.06
N ASP A 432 2.72 14.09 -0.45
CA ASP A 432 3.52 15.00 0.40
C ASP A 432 2.94 16.43 0.50
N GLY A 433 2.06 16.81 -0.44
CA GLY A 433 1.53 18.17 -0.55
C GLY A 433 2.56 19.19 -1.03
N SER A 434 3.67 18.76 -1.65
CA SER A 434 4.70 19.67 -2.15
C SER A 434 4.08 20.70 -3.08
N PRO A 435 4.37 22.00 -2.88
CA PRO A 435 4.01 22.99 -3.88
C PRO A 435 4.68 22.67 -5.20
N ASN A 436 4.05 23.03 -6.32
CA ASN A 436 4.72 23.12 -7.61
C ASN A 436 5.94 24.04 -7.40
N LEU A 437 7.13 23.45 -7.32
CA LEU A 437 8.35 24.23 -7.11
C LEU A 437 8.55 25.12 -8.34
N PRO A 438 8.90 26.40 -8.15
CA PRO A 438 9.31 27.23 -9.27
C PRO A 438 10.43 26.58 -10.08
N ALA A 439 10.40 26.74 -11.41
CA ALA A 439 11.35 26.11 -12.33
C ALA A 439 12.84 26.45 -12.05
N ASN A 440 13.11 27.48 -11.24
CA ASN A 440 14.45 27.86 -10.81
C ASN A 440 15.02 27.01 -9.65
N PHE A 441 14.24 26.15 -9.00
CA PHE A 441 14.79 25.24 -7.99
C PHE A 441 15.63 24.14 -8.64
N LEU A 442 16.76 23.79 -8.01
CA LEU A 442 17.38 22.50 -8.30
C LEU A 442 16.48 21.39 -7.74
N PRO A 443 16.27 20.29 -8.48
CA PRO A 443 15.47 19.16 -8.00
C PRO A 443 16.01 18.64 -6.66
N PHE A 444 15.12 18.18 -5.77
CA PHE A 444 15.48 17.57 -4.50
C PHE A 444 14.57 16.39 -4.16
N GLY A 445 14.99 15.55 -3.22
CA GLY A 445 14.36 14.29 -2.87
C GLY A 445 15.14 13.07 -3.35
N ASN A 446 16.44 13.23 -3.63
CA ASN A 446 17.32 12.17 -4.10
C ASN A 446 18.58 12.07 -3.22
N GLY A 447 18.42 11.53 -2.01
CA GLY A 447 19.54 11.17 -1.14
C GLY A 447 20.16 12.32 -0.32
N GLU A 448 19.44 13.43 -0.12
CA GLU A 448 19.93 14.52 0.74
C GLU A 448 20.04 14.10 2.20
N ILE A 449 21.00 14.71 2.91
CA ILE A 449 21.16 14.58 4.36
C ILE A 449 20.30 15.66 5.03
N VAL A 450 19.59 15.32 6.10
CA VAL A 450 18.76 16.25 6.87
C VAL A 450 19.45 16.75 8.12
N THR A 451 19.17 17.99 8.49
CA THR A 451 19.57 18.51 9.79
C THR A 451 18.74 17.92 10.93
N PRO A 452 19.21 17.99 12.18
CA PRO A 452 18.44 17.55 13.34
C PRO A 452 17.10 18.30 13.47
N ARG A 453 16.03 17.58 13.85
CA ARG A 453 14.72 18.17 14.17
C ARG A 453 14.71 18.74 15.59
N SER A 454 15.37 19.87 15.78
CA SER A 454 15.49 20.55 17.07
C SER A 454 15.54 22.07 16.88
N ASP A 455 15.12 22.79 17.91
CA ASP A 455 15.13 24.25 17.95
C ASP A 455 16.58 24.77 17.85
N ASN A 456 16.81 25.76 16.99
CA ASN A 456 18.12 26.38 16.75
C ASN A 456 19.27 25.42 16.41
N ALA A 457 18.97 24.17 16.04
CA ALA A 457 19.98 23.18 15.73
C ALA A 457 20.65 23.44 14.38
N SER A 458 21.76 22.73 14.16
CA SER A 458 22.57 22.80 12.95
C SER A 458 23.03 21.41 12.56
N SER A 459 23.44 21.24 11.31
CA SER A 459 24.30 20.11 10.95
C SER A 459 25.60 20.14 11.75
N GLU A 460 26.24 18.97 11.85
CA GLU A 460 27.67 18.88 12.11
C GLU A 460 28.49 19.58 11.01
N ALA A 461 29.81 19.65 11.18
CA ALA A 461 30.72 20.22 10.19
C ALA A 461 30.64 19.43 8.86
N ILE A 462 30.29 20.12 7.77
CA ILE A 462 30.22 19.52 6.44
C ILE A 462 31.47 19.93 5.68
N VAL A 463 32.36 18.99 5.44
CA VAL A 463 33.54 19.20 4.59
C VAL A 463 33.06 19.27 3.13
N LEU A 464 33.37 20.37 2.46
CA LEU A 464 33.06 20.55 1.05
C LEU A 464 34.06 19.75 0.21
N GLN A 465 33.58 18.96 -0.75
CA GLN A 465 34.42 18.21 -1.68
C GLN A 465 35.29 19.15 -2.52
N GLN A 466 34.82 20.37 -2.75
CA GLN A 466 35.61 21.44 -3.35
C GLN A 466 35.62 22.71 -2.51
N PRO A 467 36.75 23.43 -2.45
CA PRO A 467 36.83 24.69 -1.76
C PRO A 467 35.88 25.71 -2.37
N PHE A 468 35.25 26.51 -1.50
CA PHE A 468 34.42 27.64 -1.88
C PHE A 468 35.19 28.95 -1.63
N LYS A 469 35.35 29.78 -2.67
CA LYS A 469 35.99 31.09 -2.54
C LYS A 469 34.96 32.11 -2.05
N TYR A 470 35.26 32.77 -0.94
CA TYR A 470 34.36 33.74 -0.32
C TYR A 470 35.12 35.00 0.07
N PHE A 471 35.02 36.01 -0.81
CA PHE A 471 35.70 37.30 -0.75
C PHE A 471 37.20 37.15 -0.47
N GLY A 472 37.91 36.47 -1.38
CA GLY A 472 39.36 36.25 -1.30
C GLY A 472 39.80 35.13 -0.34
N ARG A 473 38.89 34.62 0.50
CA ARG A 473 39.18 33.52 1.45
C ARG A 473 38.73 32.19 0.87
N THR A 474 39.35 31.12 1.32
CA THR A 474 39.03 29.75 0.88
C THR A 474 38.37 29.02 2.03
N LEU A 475 37.11 28.64 1.85
CA LEU A 475 36.30 27.94 2.84
C LEU A 475 36.18 26.48 2.42
N ASN A 476 36.57 25.57 3.31
CA ASN A 476 36.61 24.12 3.02
C ASN A 476 35.49 23.34 3.73
N GLN A 477 34.70 24.03 4.56
CA GLN A 477 33.62 23.42 5.31
C GLN A 477 32.50 24.42 5.52
N THR A 478 31.29 23.91 5.78
CA THR A 478 30.12 24.72 6.12
C THR A 478 29.25 24.02 7.16
N TYR A 479 28.31 24.75 7.73
CA TYR A 479 27.31 24.28 8.68
C TYR A 479 25.96 24.80 8.22
N VAL A 480 24.96 23.91 8.15
CA VAL A 480 23.58 24.25 7.78
C VAL A 480 22.77 24.44 9.04
N ASN A 481 22.36 25.67 9.33
CA ASN A 481 21.57 25.98 10.52
C ASN A 481 20.07 25.96 10.21
N ASN A 482 19.27 25.43 11.13
CA ASN A 482 17.82 25.32 10.96
C ASN A 482 17.16 26.69 10.70
N ASN A 483 17.73 27.76 11.22
CA ASN A 483 17.23 29.12 11.10
C ASN A 483 17.49 29.81 9.75
N GLY A 484 17.81 29.06 8.69
CA GLY A 484 17.85 29.61 7.33
C GLY A 484 19.15 30.29 6.94
N LEU A 485 20.27 29.80 7.48
CA LEU A 485 21.62 30.32 7.18
C LEU A 485 22.67 29.23 7.12
N LEU A 486 23.78 29.58 6.45
CA LEU A 486 25.04 28.86 6.45
C LEU A 486 26.11 29.65 7.19
N THR A 487 26.94 28.94 7.94
CA THR A 487 28.16 29.46 8.56
C THR A 487 29.35 28.55 8.20
N PHE A 488 30.57 29.02 8.38
CA PHE A 488 31.77 28.31 7.88
C PHE A 488 32.81 27.99 8.96
N THR A 489 32.60 28.46 10.18
CA THR A 489 33.50 28.19 11.33
C THR A 489 32.82 27.36 12.40
N LYS A 490 31.62 27.77 12.81
CA LYS A 490 30.78 27.07 13.80
C LYS A 490 29.32 27.52 13.66
N PRO A 491 28.35 26.71 14.09
CA PRO A 491 26.95 27.13 14.16
C PRO A 491 26.73 28.32 15.10
N PRO A 492 25.75 29.20 14.82
CA PRO A 492 25.29 30.19 15.78
C PRO A 492 24.57 29.51 16.96
N THR A 493 24.64 30.12 18.14
CA THR A 493 23.92 29.67 19.35
C THR A 493 22.58 30.38 19.56
N ASP A 494 22.31 31.43 18.79
CA ASP A 494 21.13 32.28 18.88
C ASP A 494 20.35 32.28 17.54
N CYS A 495 19.11 32.77 17.58
CA CYS A 495 18.27 32.95 16.40
C CYS A 495 18.17 34.43 15.95
N ILE A 496 19.03 35.32 16.45
CA ILE A 496 18.92 36.76 16.20
C ILE A 496 19.43 37.06 14.79
N PRO A 497 18.58 37.48 13.85
CA PRO A 497 19.02 37.67 12.47
C PRO A 497 19.94 38.89 12.35
N LEU A 498 21.24 38.66 12.16
CA LEU A 498 22.25 39.73 12.05
C LEU A 498 23.39 39.34 11.09
N LEU A 499 23.39 39.91 9.89
CA LEU A 499 24.41 39.64 8.87
C LEU A 499 25.81 40.12 9.29
N ASN A 500 25.89 41.27 9.98
CA ASN A 500 27.15 41.82 10.50
C ASN A 500 27.42 41.30 11.92
N SER A 501 27.60 39.99 12.06
CA SER A 501 27.78 39.32 13.36
C SER A 501 29.23 38.93 13.67
N GLY A 502 30.21 39.47 12.91
CA GLY A 502 31.61 39.08 13.05
C GLY A 502 31.87 37.64 12.60
N ARG A 503 31.12 37.16 11.60
CA ARG A 503 31.13 35.78 11.09
C ARG A 503 30.94 35.77 9.58
N ASP A 504 31.49 34.75 8.91
CA ASP A 504 31.10 34.45 7.54
C ASP A 504 29.73 33.80 7.52
N VAL A 505 28.79 34.45 6.86
CA VAL A 505 27.39 34.04 6.85
C VAL A 505 26.79 34.22 5.47
N ILE A 506 26.03 33.21 5.03
CA ILE A 506 25.14 33.28 3.88
C ILE A 506 23.74 32.92 4.38
N ALA A 507 22.81 33.86 4.31
CA ALA A 507 21.48 33.73 4.87
C ALA A 507 20.44 34.04 3.79
N PRO A 508 19.94 33.03 3.05
CA PRO A 508 18.84 33.24 2.12
C PRO A 508 17.63 33.82 2.83
N LEU A 509 17.31 33.33 4.01
CA LEU A 509 16.28 33.88 4.88
C LEU A 509 16.60 33.48 6.31
N TRP A 510 17.33 34.31 7.04
CA TRP A 510 17.61 34.05 8.45
C TRP A 510 16.45 34.55 9.31
N THR A 511 15.76 33.61 9.94
CA THR A 511 14.74 33.87 10.96
C THR A 511 14.56 32.62 11.84
N HIS A 512 13.79 32.72 12.92
CA HIS A 512 13.58 31.61 13.84
C HIS A 512 12.61 30.55 13.26
N PHE A 513 13.14 29.45 12.74
CA PHE A 513 12.35 28.35 12.20
C PHE A 513 12.16 27.24 13.24
N ASP A 514 11.05 26.50 13.13
CA ASP A 514 10.80 25.31 13.95
C ASP A 514 10.47 24.10 13.08
N ASN A 515 11.52 23.38 12.67
CA ASN A 515 11.37 22.17 11.89
C ASN A 515 10.79 20.99 12.69
N ARG A 516 10.51 21.10 13.99
CA ARG A 516 9.78 20.05 14.74
C ARG A 516 8.30 20.06 14.36
N ARG A 517 7.76 21.23 14.00
CA ARG A 517 6.35 21.46 13.66
C ARG A 517 5.99 21.10 12.21
N GLY A 518 6.99 20.83 11.37
CA GLY A 518 6.79 20.51 9.96
C GLY A 518 7.98 20.90 9.10
N GLY A 519 7.90 20.60 7.81
CA GLY A 519 8.94 20.89 6.83
C GLY A 519 10.24 20.11 7.03
N THR A 520 11.17 20.32 6.11
CA THR A 520 12.44 19.61 6.05
C THR A 520 13.56 20.55 5.66
N ILE A 521 14.71 20.39 6.29
CA ILE A 521 15.93 21.14 5.99
C ILE A 521 16.98 20.11 5.60
N SER A 522 17.47 20.21 4.37
CA SER A 522 18.35 19.20 3.81
C SER A 522 19.48 19.80 3.01
N TYR A 523 20.56 19.05 2.87
CA TYR A 523 21.73 19.44 2.10
C TYR A 523 22.35 18.27 1.35
N ARG A 524 23.02 18.60 0.25
CA ARG A 524 23.87 17.69 -0.53
C ARG A 524 24.95 18.48 -1.27
N GLU A 525 26.03 17.80 -1.63
CA GLU A 525 26.95 18.30 -2.64
C GLU A 525 26.76 17.50 -3.92
N ASP A 526 26.54 18.19 -5.04
CA ASP A 526 26.18 17.60 -6.32
C ASP A 526 27.27 17.88 -7.36
N THR A 527 27.82 16.81 -7.93
CA THR A 527 28.83 16.84 -8.99
C THR A 527 28.31 16.19 -10.28
N SER A 528 27.01 15.90 -10.36
CA SER A 528 26.41 15.31 -11.56
C SER A 528 26.41 16.30 -12.72
N SER A 529 26.65 15.80 -13.94
CA SER A 529 26.70 16.63 -15.15
C SER A 529 25.42 17.43 -15.39
N ALA A 530 24.25 16.87 -15.06
CA ALA A 530 22.96 17.54 -15.20
C ALA A 530 22.84 18.77 -14.30
N VAL A 531 23.14 18.63 -13.00
CA VAL A 531 23.05 19.75 -12.05
C VAL A 531 24.14 20.78 -12.32
N LEU A 532 25.38 20.36 -12.62
CA LEU A 532 26.48 21.25 -12.98
C LEU A 532 26.17 22.07 -14.24
N ALA A 533 25.52 21.47 -15.25
CA ALA A 533 25.05 22.19 -16.43
C ALA A 533 23.97 23.22 -16.09
N GLN A 534 22.99 22.85 -15.25
CA GLN A 534 21.91 23.75 -14.83
C GLN A 534 22.43 24.97 -14.06
N VAL A 535 23.32 24.78 -13.08
CA VAL A 535 23.89 25.90 -12.31
C VAL A 535 24.87 26.74 -13.15
N THR A 536 25.62 26.11 -14.06
CA THR A 536 26.49 26.84 -15.00
C THR A 536 25.65 27.73 -15.93
N ALA A 537 24.54 27.21 -16.46
CA ALA A 537 23.62 28.00 -17.27
C ALA A 537 22.98 29.15 -16.47
N ALA A 538 22.57 28.89 -15.22
CA ALA A 538 22.02 29.93 -14.35
C ALA A 538 23.01 31.06 -14.05
N VAL A 539 24.29 30.73 -13.82
CA VAL A 539 25.36 31.72 -13.65
C VAL A 539 25.60 32.48 -14.95
N LYS A 540 25.76 31.79 -16.09
CA LYS A 540 26.01 32.43 -17.40
C LYS A 540 24.86 33.32 -17.89
N GLN A 541 23.62 33.03 -17.49
CA GLN A 541 22.48 33.87 -17.84
C GLN A 541 22.66 35.32 -17.36
N TYR A 542 23.28 35.51 -16.18
CA TYR A 542 23.52 36.84 -15.61
C TYR A 542 24.97 37.32 -15.75
N PHE A 543 25.91 36.39 -15.83
CA PHE A 543 27.33 36.67 -16.06
C PHE A 543 27.79 36.06 -17.41
N PRO A 544 27.28 36.52 -18.57
CA PRO A 544 27.55 35.86 -19.86
C PRO A 544 29.03 35.95 -20.28
N ASN A 545 29.75 36.96 -19.81
CA ASN A 545 31.15 37.22 -20.20
C ASN A 545 32.17 36.53 -19.29
N ILE A 546 31.75 35.78 -18.26
CA ILE A 546 32.69 35.06 -17.39
C ILE A 546 32.99 33.67 -17.94
N ALA A 547 34.27 33.33 -18.06
CA ALA A 547 34.71 31.97 -18.32
C ALA A 547 34.45 31.12 -17.06
N PHE A 548 33.32 30.41 -17.06
CA PHE A 548 32.87 29.61 -15.92
C PHE A 548 32.25 28.28 -16.35
N ALA A 549 32.62 27.23 -15.62
CA ALA A 549 31.97 25.93 -15.62
C ALA A 549 31.99 25.43 -14.17
N ALA A 550 30.83 25.12 -13.62
CA ALA A 550 30.74 24.60 -12.27
C ALA A 550 31.38 23.21 -12.20
N SER A 551 32.19 22.97 -11.18
CA SER A 551 32.76 21.66 -10.84
C SER A 551 32.16 21.07 -9.56
N SER A 552 31.44 21.87 -8.76
CA SER A 552 30.62 21.42 -7.63
C SER A 552 29.46 22.40 -7.38
N ALA A 553 28.34 21.87 -6.89
CA ALA A 553 27.22 22.62 -6.36
C ALA A 553 26.81 22.08 -4.97
N PHE A 554 27.09 22.84 -3.91
CA PHE A 554 26.57 22.52 -2.59
C PHE A 554 25.17 23.14 -2.43
N VAL A 555 24.17 22.28 -2.31
CA VAL A 555 22.74 22.64 -2.34
C VAL A 555 22.16 22.46 -0.96
N VAL A 556 21.48 23.48 -0.44
CA VAL A 556 20.75 23.40 0.82
C VAL A 556 19.33 23.91 0.62
N THR A 557 18.35 23.14 1.06
CA THR A 557 16.93 23.40 0.84
C THR A 557 16.18 23.41 2.16
N TRP A 558 15.48 24.51 2.43
CA TRP A 558 14.42 24.60 3.44
C TRP A 558 13.11 24.40 2.69
N ASP A 559 12.44 23.28 2.93
CA ASP A 559 11.22 22.89 2.26
C ASP A 559 10.04 22.94 3.23
N SER A 560 9.17 23.92 3.03
CA SER A 560 7.92 24.11 3.76
C SER A 560 8.12 24.18 5.28
N VAL A 561 9.18 24.87 5.72
CA VAL A 561 9.57 24.94 7.13
C VAL A 561 8.74 26.01 7.87
N PRO A 562 8.03 25.66 8.96
CA PRO A 562 7.25 26.62 9.74
C PRO A 562 8.11 27.61 10.52
N TYR A 563 7.62 28.84 10.64
CA TYR A 563 8.17 29.82 11.57
C TYR A 563 7.83 29.45 13.03
N TYR A 564 8.73 29.75 13.96
CA TYR A 564 8.52 29.53 15.39
C TYR A 564 7.24 30.23 15.90
N ASN A 565 7.09 31.53 15.61
CA ASN A 565 5.92 32.35 16.00
C ASN A 565 4.79 32.37 14.94
N GLY A 566 4.80 31.45 13.96
CA GLY A 566 3.84 31.42 12.86
C GLY A 566 2.45 30.93 13.28
N ALA A 567 1.64 31.75 13.94
CA ALA A 567 0.20 31.48 14.07
C ALA A 567 -0.44 31.48 12.66
N GLY A 568 -1.16 30.41 12.33
CA GLY A 568 -1.69 30.21 10.99
C GLY A 568 -2.79 31.19 10.57
N VAL A 569 -3.18 31.13 9.30
CA VAL A 569 -4.36 31.85 8.81
C VAL A 569 -5.59 30.96 8.99
N ARG A 570 -6.69 31.53 9.50
CA ARG A 570 -8.03 30.93 9.43
C ARG A 570 -8.43 30.97 7.94
N SER A 571 -8.57 29.84 7.24
CA SER A 571 -9.15 29.88 5.91
C SER A 571 -10.62 30.32 6.05
N LYS A 572 -10.99 31.45 5.44
CA LYS A 572 -12.40 31.87 5.32
C LYS A 572 -13.21 30.96 4.38
N HIS A 573 -12.60 29.91 3.81
CA HIS A 573 -13.29 28.88 3.04
C HIS A 573 -13.91 27.76 3.88
N CYS A 574 -13.94 27.87 5.20
CA CYS A 574 -14.92 27.15 6.03
C CYS A 574 -16.22 27.96 6.12
N PHE A 575 -16.95 28.03 5.01
CA PHE A 575 -18.40 28.30 5.02
C PHE A 575 -19.08 26.97 4.69
N PHE A 576 -20.12 26.60 5.44
CA PHE A 576 -20.80 25.29 5.53
C PHE A 576 -20.01 24.26 6.36
N SER A 577 -20.52 23.69 7.44
CA SER A 577 -21.85 23.70 8.07
C SER A 577 -21.70 23.56 9.59
N GLU A 578 -22.65 24.16 10.30
CA GLU A 578 -22.94 23.92 11.72
C GLU A 578 -23.02 22.42 12.03
N LEU A 579 -22.62 22.04 13.25
CA LEU A 579 -22.78 20.73 13.87
C LEU A 579 -21.80 19.63 13.41
N MET A 580 -20.85 19.27 14.29
CA MET A 580 -20.72 17.91 14.86
C MET A 580 -19.51 17.84 15.78
N LEU A 581 -19.81 17.48 17.03
CA LEU A 581 -18.89 17.14 18.10
C LEU A 581 -18.15 15.85 17.73
N SER A 582 -16.81 15.84 17.80
CA SER A 582 -16.12 14.64 18.26
C SER A 582 -14.84 15.02 18.99
N ASP A 583 -14.76 14.40 20.17
CA ASP A 583 -13.82 14.65 21.24
C ASP A 583 -12.49 13.94 20.94
N LYS A 584 -11.39 14.49 21.47
CA LYS A 584 -10.03 13.91 21.53
C LYS A 584 -9.22 13.93 20.22
N GLY A 585 -8.30 14.90 20.11
CA GLY A 585 -7.28 14.90 19.06
C GLY A 585 -6.63 16.24 18.69
N CYS A 586 -6.82 17.33 19.44
CA CYS A 586 -5.99 18.54 19.34
C CYS A 586 -6.00 19.24 20.69
N LYS A 587 -5.06 18.88 21.58
CA LYS A 587 -4.79 19.66 22.79
C LYS A 587 -3.91 20.85 22.41
N ASP A 588 -4.53 21.84 21.76
CA ASP A 588 -4.23 23.25 21.94
C ASP A 588 -5.59 23.95 21.92
N PHE A 589 -5.84 24.78 22.94
CA PHE A 589 -7.12 25.41 23.26
C PHE A 589 -7.86 25.95 22.01
N ASN A 590 -9.13 25.55 21.87
CA ASN A 590 -10.07 25.86 20.78
C ASN A 590 -9.74 25.12 19.47
N GLY A 591 -10.56 24.13 19.11
CA GLY A 591 -10.45 23.29 17.91
C GLY A 591 -10.45 24.06 16.57
N ILE A 592 -9.37 24.80 16.33
CA ILE A 592 -9.13 25.65 15.18
C ILE A 592 -7.87 25.09 14.50
N CYS A 593 -8.03 24.53 13.31
CA CYS A 593 -6.90 24.08 12.52
C CYS A 593 -6.15 25.32 11.98
N TRP A 594 -4.98 25.63 12.54
CA TRP A 594 -4.14 26.72 12.08
C TRP A 594 -3.19 26.22 10.97
N TYR A 595 -3.29 26.76 9.76
CA TYR A 595 -2.25 26.56 8.74
C TYR A 595 -0.99 27.33 9.11
N LEU A 596 0.04 26.66 9.64
CA LEU A 596 1.31 27.33 9.95
C LEU A 596 1.84 28.05 8.70
N LYS A 597 2.27 29.29 8.88
CA LYS A 597 3.00 30.00 7.84
C LYS A 597 4.37 29.33 7.66
N VAL A 598 4.70 28.98 6.41
CA VAL A 598 5.93 28.25 6.05
C VAL A 598 6.76 29.01 5.03
N ALA A 599 8.05 28.65 4.96
CA ALA A 599 8.97 29.11 3.93
C ALA A 599 9.58 27.94 3.15
N THR A 600 9.68 28.11 1.84
CA THR A 600 10.41 27.21 0.94
C THR A 600 11.46 28.00 0.16
N PHE A 601 12.75 27.67 0.35
CA PHE A 601 13.87 28.31 -0.33
C PHE A 601 15.10 27.43 -0.40
N GLN A 602 16.04 27.79 -1.27
CA GLN A 602 17.28 27.06 -1.50
C GLN A 602 18.45 28.03 -1.64
N VAL A 603 19.61 27.61 -1.12
CA VAL A 603 20.92 28.19 -1.44
C VAL A 603 21.77 27.18 -2.17
N VAL A 604 22.47 27.66 -3.19
CA VAL A 604 23.46 26.86 -3.92
C VAL A 604 24.79 27.59 -3.89
N LEU A 605 25.79 26.97 -3.29
CA LEU A 605 27.18 27.41 -3.39
C LEU A 605 27.79 26.71 -4.60
N VAL A 606 28.00 27.48 -5.68
CA VAL A 606 28.55 26.96 -6.93
C VAL A 606 30.04 27.27 -6.99
N SER A 607 30.88 26.25 -7.18
CA SER A 607 32.34 26.41 -7.27
C SER A 607 32.87 25.90 -8.60
N SER A 608 33.85 26.62 -9.15
CA SER A 608 34.76 26.13 -10.20
C SER A 608 36.20 26.03 -9.69
N VAL A 609 36.38 25.91 -8.37
CA VAL A 609 37.63 26.06 -7.61
C VAL A 609 38.20 27.49 -7.60
N GLN A 610 38.24 28.15 -8.77
CA GLN A 610 38.75 29.53 -8.93
C GLN A 610 37.66 30.60 -8.80
N ARG A 611 36.43 30.27 -9.23
CA ARG A 611 35.27 31.16 -9.17
C ARG A 611 34.22 30.57 -8.25
N SER A 612 33.46 31.43 -7.61
CA SER A 612 32.43 31.01 -6.66
C SER A 612 31.23 31.93 -6.71
N PHE A 613 30.06 31.32 -6.77
CA PHE A 613 28.78 32.01 -6.86
C PHE A 613 27.83 31.50 -5.78
N ILE A 614 26.99 32.40 -5.27
CA ILE A 614 25.83 32.07 -4.45
C ILE A 614 24.60 32.20 -5.34
N LEU A 615 23.82 31.14 -5.47
CA LEU A 615 22.47 31.20 -6.03
C LEU A 615 21.45 31.07 -4.89
N LEU A 616 20.53 32.02 -4.80
CA LEU A 616 19.38 31.97 -3.91
C LEU A 616 18.14 31.73 -4.76
N ASN A 617 17.36 30.69 -4.44
CA ASN A 617 16.08 30.40 -5.09
C ASN A 617 14.98 30.40 -4.03
N TYR A 618 14.00 31.29 -4.17
CA TYR A 618 12.86 31.42 -3.29
C TYR A 618 11.61 30.83 -3.93
N GLY A 619 10.92 29.99 -3.18
CA GLY A 619 9.62 29.43 -3.51
C GLY A 619 8.53 30.21 -2.79
N ASN A 620 7.59 29.50 -2.17
CA ASN A 620 6.59 30.14 -1.30
C ASN A 620 7.25 30.66 -0.01
N ILE A 621 7.23 31.96 0.21
CA ILE A 621 7.67 32.60 1.46
C ILE A 621 6.45 33.28 2.10
N SER A 622 5.92 32.69 3.16
CA SER A 622 4.81 33.29 3.91
C SER A 622 5.33 34.41 4.82
N GLU A 623 4.58 35.49 5.03
CA GLU A 623 5.11 36.59 5.86
C GLU A 623 5.29 36.19 7.34
N PRO A 624 6.53 36.22 7.90
CA PRO A 624 6.78 35.88 9.30
C PRO A 624 6.27 36.98 10.25
N LYS A 625 5.84 36.59 11.47
CA LYS A 625 5.52 37.53 12.57
C LYS A 625 6.73 37.80 13.48
N GLN A 626 7.92 37.80 12.90
CA GLN A 626 9.20 37.80 13.60
C GLN A 626 10.25 38.44 12.70
N THR A 627 11.32 38.93 13.31
CA THR A 627 12.43 39.57 12.58
C THR A 627 13.07 38.59 11.62
N TRP A 628 13.50 39.09 10.47
CA TRP A 628 14.19 38.31 9.46
C TRP A 628 15.18 39.18 8.70
N VAL A 629 16.21 38.55 8.12
CA VAL A 629 17.13 39.19 7.15
C VAL A 629 17.44 38.21 6.02
N ALA A 630 17.73 38.73 4.83
CA ALA A 630 18.16 37.95 3.68
C ALA A 630 19.41 38.61 3.07
N GLY A 631 20.46 37.84 2.81
CA GLY A 631 21.73 38.37 2.32
C GLY A 631 22.94 37.55 2.72
N TYR A 632 24.09 38.21 2.78
CA TYR A 632 25.36 37.61 3.20
C TYR A 632 26.26 38.65 3.87
N GLY A 633 27.24 38.16 4.63
CA GLY A 633 28.24 39.00 5.31
C GLY A 633 29.55 38.27 5.50
N THR A 634 30.63 39.03 5.60
CA THR A 634 31.97 38.53 5.95
C THR A 634 32.31 38.82 7.40
N VAL A 635 33.23 38.03 7.95
CA VAL A 635 33.72 38.14 9.34
C VAL A 635 34.20 39.54 9.72
N ASP A 636 34.82 40.26 8.77
CA ASP A 636 35.36 41.61 8.92
C ASP A 636 34.32 42.71 8.62
N SER A 637 33.10 42.32 8.22
CA SER A 637 32.03 43.21 7.74
C SER A 637 32.39 44.08 6.53
N VAL A 638 33.51 43.82 5.85
CA VAL A 638 33.96 44.59 4.68
C VAL A 638 33.08 44.31 3.48
N ASN A 639 32.66 43.04 3.31
CA ASN A 639 31.77 42.62 2.23
C ASN A 639 30.47 42.11 2.85
N SER A 640 29.41 42.90 2.76
CA SER A 640 28.08 42.48 3.16
C SER A 640 27.04 43.00 2.18
N PHE A 641 25.95 42.27 2.04
CA PHE A 641 24.83 42.63 1.19
C PHE A 641 23.54 42.17 1.85
N THR A 642 22.56 43.07 1.90
CA THR A 642 21.20 42.77 2.36
C THR A 642 20.24 42.90 1.17
N ILE A 643 19.36 41.92 0.98
CA ILE A 643 18.29 41.99 0.01
C ILE A 643 17.19 42.87 0.58
N GLU A 644 17.11 44.11 0.09
CA GLU A 644 16.10 45.09 0.50
C GLU A 644 14.78 44.82 -0.24
N VAL A 645 13.78 44.29 0.47
CA VAL A 645 12.41 44.13 -0.03
C VAL A 645 11.40 44.62 1.02
N SER A 646 10.18 44.95 0.58
CA SER A 646 9.15 45.53 1.47
C SER A 646 8.67 44.61 2.60
N ASN A 647 8.72 43.30 2.40
CA ASN A 647 8.33 42.25 3.35
C ASN A 647 8.97 40.91 2.92
N ALA A 648 9.00 39.89 3.78
CA ALA A 648 9.67 38.63 3.47
C ALA A 648 8.99 37.90 2.29
N SER A 649 7.66 37.98 2.19
CA SER A 649 6.92 37.39 1.06
C SER A 649 7.36 37.93 -0.30
N ALA A 650 7.93 39.13 -0.35
CA ALA A 650 8.48 39.68 -1.57
C ALA A 650 9.74 38.96 -2.08
N LEU A 651 10.41 38.17 -1.25
CA LEU A 651 11.53 37.34 -1.68
C LEU A 651 11.12 36.34 -2.77
N SER A 652 9.88 35.81 -2.72
CA SER A 652 9.33 34.87 -3.70
C SER A 652 9.32 35.40 -5.14
N TYR A 653 9.36 36.72 -5.34
CA TYR A 653 9.33 37.34 -6.67
C TYR A 653 10.42 38.40 -6.87
N SER A 654 11.23 38.70 -5.85
CA SER A 654 12.42 39.54 -6.00
C SER A 654 13.50 38.85 -6.84
N SER A 655 14.28 39.63 -7.59
CA SER A 655 15.38 39.07 -8.38
C SER A 655 16.47 40.09 -8.68
N ASN A 656 17.70 39.63 -8.82
CA ASN A 656 18.76 40.39 -9.51
C ASN A 656 19.16 39.75 -10.87
N THR A 657 18.51 38.66 -11.28
CA THR A 657 18.80 37.93 -12.53
C THR A 657 17.66 37.97 -13.55
N ASN A 658 16.61 38.76 -13.31
CA ASN A 658 15.36 38.75 -14.08
C ASN A 658 14.63 37.38 -14.09
N VAL A 659 14.82 36.58 -13.05
CA VAL A 659 14.10 35.32 -12.84
C VAL A 659 13.41 35.41 -11.48
N ASN A 660 12.07 35.35 -11.45
CA ASN A 660 11.29 35.49 -10.21
C ASN A 660 11.86 34.61 -9.09
N GLY A 661 12.10 35.23 -7.93
CA GLY A 661 12.60 34.52 -6.76
C GLY A 661 14.05 34.04 -6.89
N ARG A 662 14.83 34.48 -7.88
CA ARG A 662 16.24 34.12 -8.02
C ARG A 662 17.16 35.30 -7.82
N SER A 663 18.15 35.13 -6.95
CA SER A 663 19.31 36.03 -6.85
C SER A 663 20.62 35.28 -7.08
N SER A 664 21.57 35.90 -7.77
CA SER A 664 22.91 35.37 -8.02
C SER A 664 23.98 36.37 -7.60
N PHE A 665 25.00 35.93 -6.88
CA PHE A 665 26.09 36.78 -6.41
C PHE A 665 27.43 36.12 -6.70
N GLN A 666 28.30 36.84 -7.39
CA GLN A 666 29.71 36.45 -7.50
C GLN A 666 30.44 36.80 -6.20
N VAL A 667 31.12 35.83 -5.59
CA VAL A 667 31.72 35.98 -4.26
C VAL A 667 33.16 35.48 -4.17
N ASP A 668 33.86 35.20 -5.28
CA ASP A 668 35.26 34.74 -5.22
C ASP A 668 36.27 35.82 -4.79
N GLY A 669 35.90 37.10 -4.85
CA GLY A 669 36.75 38.22 -4.48
C GLY A 669 37.49 38.88 -5.64
N THR A 670 37.13 38.61 -6.90
CA THR A 670 37.72 39.40 -7.99
C THR A 670 37.37 40.89 -7.91
N PRO A 671 38.34 41.78 -8.19
CA PRO A 671 38.11 43.22 -8.22
C PRO A 671 36.94 43.60 -9.13
N ASN A 672 36.14 44.60 -8.72
CA ASN A 672 34.94 45.13 -9.40
C ASN A 672 33.62 44.33 -9.26
N CYS A 673 33.54 43.33 -8.38
CA CYS A 673 32.27 42.71 -8.02
C CYS A 673 31.48 43.58 -7.03
N LYS A 674 30.91 44.71 -7.46
CA LYS A 674 29.89 45.40 -6.65
C LYS A 674 28.55 44.65 -6.81
N PRO A 675 27.93 44.17 -5.73
CA PRO A 675 26.61 43.53 -5.84
C PRO A 675 25.59 44.54 -6.38
N VAL A 676 24.87 44.14 -7.44
CA VAL A 676 23.76 44.92 -8.00
C VAL A 676 22.54 44.73 -7.10
N LYS A 677 21.88 45.82 -6.70
CA LYS A 677 20.64 45.77 -5.91
C LYS A 677 19.61 44.86 -6.60
N ALA A 678 18.99 43.96 -5.83
CA ALA A 678 17.82 43.22 -6.30
C ALA A 678 16.71 44.22 -6.66
N LYS A 679 16.08 44.04 -7.82
CA LYS A 679 14.90 44.80 -8.23
C LYS A 679 13.67 43.91 -8.05
N LEU A 680 12.50 44.50 -7.80
CA LEU A 680 11.27 43.74 -8.00
C LEU A 680 11.17 43.38 -9.48
N CYS A 681 11.10 42.09 -9.79
CA CYS A 681 10.61 41.66 -11.09
C CYS A 681 9.09 41.83 -11.10
N LEU A 682 8.60 43.02 -11.46
CA LEU A 682 7.29 43.07 -12.10
C LEU A 682 7.50 42.49 -13.50
N ASN A 683 7.23 41.19 -13.66
CA ASN A 683 6.85 40.71 -14.99
C ASN A 683 5.53 41.43 -15.32
N LEU A 684 5.63 42.50 -16.10
CA LEU A 684 4.52 43.10 -16.84
C LEU A 684 4.05 42.10 -17.91
N TYR A 685 3.58 40.93 -17.49
CA TYR A 685 2.48 40.32 -18.22
C TYR A 685 1.25 41.02 -17.68
N LEU A 686 0.67 41.86 -18.53
CA LEU A 686 -0.59 42.55 -18.34
C LEU A 686 -1.53 41.70 -17.47
N CYS A 687 -1.75 42.12 -16.23
CA CYS A 687 -3.06 42.00 -15.60
C CYS A 687 -4.01 42.95 -16.35
N GLU A 688 -4.31 42.66 -17.61
CA GLU A 688 -5.62 42.98 -18.15
C GLU A 688 -6.52 41.80 -17.76
N LEU A 689 -7.69 42.11 -17.21
CA LEU A 689 -8.67 41.20 -16.58
C LEU A 689 -8.33 40.74 -15.17
N VAL A 690 -8.63 41.57 -14.16
CA VAL A 690 -9.75 41.36 -13.22
C VAL A 690 -9.98 42.69 -12.47
N LEU A 691 -10.61 43.65 -13.12
CA LEU A 691 -11.30 44.78 -12.50
C LEU A 691 -12.51 45.17 -13.39
N LEU A 692 -13.29 44.16 -13.78
CA LEU A 692 -14.68 44.34 -14.18
C LEU A 692 -15.53 43.74 -13.06
N GLN A 693 -15.75 44.54 -12.01
CA GLN A 693 -16.92 44.47 -11.12
C GLN A 693 -16.71 45.49 -9.99
N HIS A 694 -17.23 46.70 -10.20
CA HIS A 694 -17.94 47.53 -9.22
C HIS A 694 -18.13 48.94 -9.81
N ASN A 695 -19.11 49.04 -10.71
CA ASN A 695 -20.09 50.12 -10.71
C ASN A 695 -21.45 49.46 -10.61
#